data_AF-K7MLE7-F1
#
_entry.id   AF-K7MLE7-F1
#
_cell.length_a   1.000
_cell.length_b   1.000
_cell.length_c   1.000
_cell.angle_alpha   90.00
_cell.angle_beta   90.00
_cell.angle_gamma   90.00
#
_symmetry.space_group_name_H-M   'P 1'
#
loop_
_entity.id
_entity.type
_entity.pdbx_description
1 polymer ?
#
loop_
_entity_poly.entity_id
_entity_poly.type
_entity_poly.pdbx_seq_one_letter_code
_entity_poly.pdbx_strand_id
1 'polypeptide(L)'
;MEGLNSRKRRLVLSDDDDSEKVFTFKILLPNGTSVELTLRDPEAEMPLGNFVRLVKEKYSEARKHCESMKNTRDINWKGGSISLQDANDKKIRNVLNLKNYKPNKYHILRLHRVFFLNQDGSSEVAQSFENMWDSTPDTDLLLELPEEYTFETALADLIDNSLQAVWSNGEDKRKLIRVNLGKSKISIFDNGPGLDDTDENSLVKWGKMDASLHRSSKSKAIGGKPPYLMPYFGMFGYGGPIASMHLGRRASVSYKTKHVKKVYTLHLEREALLNTSSSQLTWKTGGGIRDPLANEIRDSHGSFTKVEIYEPKIKDVHINRLPSHLKDLYFPYIQCDDTSDRGKTITPIEFKVNDVDLTEIQGGEVAITNWHSCNGPEFVFQLHLKSESSRELQANARMRFVYLPFTKGKENIERVLEKLKSDGFVISEDFQSFSRVSVRRLGRLLPDARWTLLPFMDFRNKKGIKAQILKRCSQRVKCFIETDGGFKPTLSKTDLAHHNPFTAALKNFGNKFSEKEKDVTVEIRKATKVLTLLKLQMEYQDWILQMHHQYDEEADSGEDQPVIIVGPANEKALGISSDVIRVHQVLNRKEKSWKRGQKIKVLKGACAGCHRTTIYATIEYFLLEGFEGDAGGEARIICRAIDIPDENGSFLSVGDEDASLEIRGSLSLPISVIDSGKVIAVESIEWENRLTKKQQKSTSIYLPGANHYENLETNGVVSVESIEWENRLYKKQQKSPSINLSGANHYEHLEADGVPVIKMPIVKYAGQPPCTDKGIIDLQEPSLYHENSLIEFFLNYDKELFDSICKLAERIQKVESHLNNSNEKKAETEQEMVKLLEKVEPYQLSIMDSSFTKDELMTKIRSMENSPYSVLCSLSKREKPPNYFLEDLIGVVALIGTVQRPELSRILAEYLGEAKMLGLIYRSFDTASSLEKYNQKGEIDYERALHAEAAALGKAISNRFHVICFEDIRPYTGWLHDDSQRRLALPNPRIANGETPEGFIGYAVNMVDLDINSLQIMTASDFGLRETVLFNLFKKLQVYNTRENMVAARTCIEDGAVSLDGGILSENGILSLGYGNPSICFPCENQKVLPREIEKILPQMEGKKSDLRMIEERIKGLEHSRAKYIKKFNKKKERYDKVTDRMKPMTELLKYKPEAGDGSNSSGRLS
;
A
#
# COMPACT_ATOMS: atom_id res chain seq x y z
N MET A 1 46.61 17.80 -4.39
CA MET A 1 45.61 18.03 -5.47
C MET A 1 44.25 17.77 -4.87
N GLU A 2 43.79 18.61 -3.92
CA GLU A 2 43.20 19.95 -4.07
C GLU A 2 41.74 19.93 -4.55
N GLY A 3 40.85 20.42 -3.68
CA GLY A 3 39.60 21.08 -4.07
C GLY A 3 38.30 20.30 -3.84
N LEU A 4 37.73 20.36 -2.63
CA LEU A 4 36.52 21.15 -2.33
C LEU A 4 35.88 20.68 -0.99
N ASN A 5 36.15 21.46 0.06
CA ASN A 5 35.55 21.34 1.39
C ASN A 5 34.12 21.91 1.39
N SER A 6 33.13 21.06 1.65
CA SER A 6 31.80 21.48 2.10
C SER A 6 31.86 21.94 3.56
N ARG A 7 31.64 23.23 3.80
CA ARG A 7 31.59 23.88 5.13
C ARG A 7 30.52 23.26 6.03
N LYS A 8 30.91 22.30 6.88
CA LYS A 8 30.20 21.99 8.13
C LYS A 8 30.51 23.10 9.14
N ARG A 9 29.55 23.97 9.44
CA ARG A 9 29.60 24.82 10.66
C ARG A 9 29.46 23.92 11.88
N ARG A 10 30.58 23.37 12.33
CA ARG A 10 30.76 22.85 13.68
C ARG A 10 31.35 24.04 14.46
N LEU A 11 30.52 24.75 15.22
CA LEU A 11 31.00 25.62 16.29
C LEU A 11 31.56 24.69 17.37
N VAL A 12 32.81 24.27 17.16
CA VAL A 12 33.67 23.79 18.22
C VAL A 12 34.01 25.03 19.02
N LEU A 13 33.59 25.04 20.28
CA LEU A 13 34.17 25.90 21.31
C LEU A 13 35.66 25.52 21.39
N SER A 14 36.52 26.20 20.63
CA SER A 14 37.91 26.35 20.98
C SER A 14 37.99 27.60 21.84
N ASP A 15 38.55 27.44 23.04
CA ASP A 15 39.03 28.54 23.87
C ASP A 15 40.18 29.22 23.11
N ASP A 16 39.86 30.16 22.22
CA ASP A 16 40.82 31.08 21.60
C ASP A 16 40.43 32.52 21.99
N ASP A 17 41.32 33.14 22.77
CA ASP A 17 41.11 34.33 23.64
C ASP A 17 41.07 35.69 22.90
N ASP A 18 40.65 35.73 21.63
CA ASP A 18 40.72 36.93 20.75
C ASP A 18 39.38 37.31 20.05
N SER A 19 38.24 36.74 20.47
CA SER A 19 36.93 37.08 19.88
C SER A 19 36.23 38.27 20.58
N GLU A 20 35.72 39.23 19.80
CA GLU A 20 34.89 40.39 20.23
C GLU A 20 33.83 39.97 21.27
N LYS A 21 33.81 40.61 22.45
CA LYS A 21 32.87 40.30 23.54
C LYS A 21 31.58 41.10 23.33
N VAL A 22 30.58 40.45 22.75
CA VAL A 22 29.25 41.05 22.54
C VAL A 22 28.30 40.64 23.65
N PHE A 23 27.60 41.58 24.27
CA PHE A 23 26.55 41.32 25.27
C PHE A 23 25.21 41.83 24.77
N THR A 24 24.22 40.95 24.68
CA THR A 24 22.87 41.31 24.24
C THR A 24 21.88 41.21 25.40
N PHE A 25 21.15 42.29 25.66
CA PHE A 25 20.16 42.39 26.73
C PHE A 25 18.77 42.67 26.16
N LYS A 26 17.76 41.91 26.60
CA LYS A 26 16.34 42.30 26.51
C LYS A 26 15.93 42.97 27.81
N ILE A 27 15.45 44.20 27.71
CA ILE A 27 15.01 44.97 28.85
C ILE A 27 13.49 45.06 28.84
N LEU A 28 12.87 44.51 29.88
CA LEU A 28 11.43 44.51 30.09
C LEU A 28 11.03 45.76 30.87
N LEU A 29 10.12 46.55 30.30
CA LEU A 29 9.79 47.88 30.77
C LEU A 29 8.47 47.90 31.57
N PRO A 30 8.31 48.80 32.56
CA PRO A 30 7.14 48.81 33.45
C PRO A 30 5.80 49.03 32.75
N ASN A 31 5.80 49.61 31.55
CA ASN A 31 4.60 49.88 30.76
C ASN A 31 4.16 48.69 29.89
N GLY A 32 4.74 47.50 30.07
CA GLY A 32 4.40 46.32 29.28
C GLY A 32 5.03 46.28 27.90
N THR A 33 6.14 47.00 27.68
CA THR A 33 6.94 46.92 26.43
C THR A 33 8.33 46.36 26.69
N SER A 34 9.10 46.13 25.63
CA SER A 34 10.48 45.67 25.75
C SER A 34 11.41 46.29 24.70
N VAL A 35 12.69 46.43 25.04
CA VAL A 35 13.73 46.94 24.14
C VAL A 35 14.95 46.05 24.19
N GLU A 36 15.67 45.97 23.07
CA GLU A 36 16.93 45.22 22.96
C GLU A 36 18.11 46.19 22.97
N LEU A 37 19.15 45.84 23.73
CA LEU A 37 20.39 46.59 23.84
C LEU A 37 21.57 45.64 23.61
N THR A 38 22.35 45.90 22.56
CA THR A 38 23.60 45.17 22.29
C THR A 38 24.79 46.07 22.63
N LEU A 39 25.69 45.57 23.47
CA LEU A 39 26.94 46.22 23.87
C LEU A 39 28.12 45.44 23.29
N ARG A 40 29.01 46.11 22.54
CA ARG A 40 30.23 45.51 21.98
C ARG A 40 31.42 45.98 22.79
N ASP A 41 32.22 45.03 23.28
CA ASP A 41 33.39 45.24 24.13
C ASP A 41 33.20 46.27 25.27
N PRO A 42 32.15 46.16 26.09
CA PRO A 42 31.96 47.07 27.22
C PRO A 42 33.00 46.85 28.32
N GLU A 43 33.24 47.89 29.13
CA GLU A 43 34.00 47.76 30.38
C GLU A 43 33.38 46.72 31.32
N ALA A 44 34.19 46.07 32.15
CA ALA A 44 33.72 44.99 33.03
C ALA A 44 32.65 45.43 34.04
N GLU A 45 32.63 46.71 34.39
CA GLU A 45 31.62 47.32 35.27
C GLU A 45 31.05 48.57 34.61
N MET A 46 29.72 48.69 34.60
CA MET A 46 29.03 49.84 34.03
C MET A 46 28.15 50.51 35.09
N PRO A 47 28.26 51.83 35.32
CA PRO A 47 27.31 52.53 36.18
C PRO A 47 25.87 52.32 35.70
N LEU A 48 24.97 51.96 36.62
CA LEU A 48 23.57 51.66 36.30
C LEU A 48 22.89 52.82 35.55
N GLY A 49 23.23 54.06 35.91
CA GLY A 49 22.73 55.26 35.22
C GLY A 49 23.10 55.31 33.74
N ASN A 50 24.30 54.86 33.36
CA ASN A 50 24.74 54.81 31.96
C ASN A 50 23.97 53.75 31.19
N PHE A 51 23.78 52.56 31.78
CA PHE A 51 22.99 51.49 31.17
C PHE A 51 21.53 51.93 30.95
N VAL A 52 20.91 52.54 31.97
CA VAL A 52 19.52 53.05 31.87
C VAL A 52 19.38 54.16 30.83
N ARG A 53 20.41 55.00 30.64
CA ARG A 53 20.44 56.00 29.56
C ARG A 53 20.38 55.34 28.18
N LEU A 54 21.18 54.31 27.93
CA LEU A 54 21.16 53.55 26.67
C LEU A 54 19.81 52.87 26.42
N VAL A 55 19.21 52.29 27.48
CA VAL A 55 17.85 51.71 27.41
C VAL A 55 16.82 52.76 27.02
N LYS A 56 16.91 53.98 27.59
CA LYS A 56 15.99 55.09 27.28
C LYS A 56 16.12 55.58 25.84
N GLU A 57 17.35 55.62 25.30
CA GLU A 57 17.64 55.96 23.91
C GLU A 57 17.00 54.91 22.98
N LYS A 58 17.23 53.62 23.22
CA LYS A 58 16.62 52.52 22.46
C LYS A 58 15.09 52.52 22.54
N TYR A 59 14.51 52.82 23.69
CA TYR A 59 13.06 52.97 23.84
C TYR A 59 12.50 54.12 23.00
N SER A 60 13.20 55.26 22.98
CA SER A 60 12.79 56.43 22.22
C SER A 60 12.91 56.20 20.71
N GLU A 61 13.92 55.44 20.26
CA GLU A 61 14.04 54.96 18.87
C GLU A 61 12.88 54.04 18.49
N ALA A 62 12.60 53.01 19.30
CA ALA A 62 11.54 52.03 19.03
C ALA A 62 10.15 52.67 18.96
N ARG A 63 9.86 53.63 19.85
CA ARG A 63 8.57 54.33 19.91
C ARG A 63 8.30 55.24 18.71
N LYS A 64 9.35 55.76 18.05
CA LYS A 64 9.19 56.52 16.81
C LYS A 64 8.71 55.66 15.64
N HIS A 65 9.17 54.40 15.60
CA HIS A 65 8.98 53.49 14.47
C HIS A 65 7.81 52.50 14.64
N CYS A 66 7.38 52.21 15.88
CA CYS A 66 6.35 51.23 16.16
C CYS A 66 5.03 51.89 16.61
N GLU A 67 3.96 51.76 15.83
CA GLU A 67 2.65 52.31 16.16
C GLU A 67 2.05 51.72 17.44
N SER A 68 2.26 50.43 17.74
CA SER A 68 1.76 49.82 18.98
C SER A 68 2.36 50.51 20.22
N MET A 69 3.67 50.83 20.17
CA MET A 69 4.36 51.54 21.24
C MET A 69 3.91 53.00 21.41
N LYS A 70 3.32 53.64 20.39
CA LYS A 70 2.78 55.01 20.52
C LYS A 70 1.58 55.04 21.48
N ASN A 71 0.78 53.98 21.50
CA ASN A 71 -0.43 53.86 22.33
C ASN A 71 -0.14 53.37 23.76
N THR A 72 1.08 52.90 24.05
CA THR A 72 1.46 52.45 25.41
C THR A 72 1.73 53.63 26.35
N ARG A 73 1.49 53.42 27.65
CA ARG A 73 1.71 54.44 28.70
C ARG A 73 3.18 54.89 28.73
N ASP A 74 3.41 56.20 28.90
CA ASP A 74 4.75 56.76 29.02
C ASP A 74 5.51 56.23 30.24
N ILE A 75 6.78 55.91 30.05
CA ILE A 75 7.70 55.63 31.14
C ILE A 75 8.18 56.97 31.68
N ASN A 76 7.84 57.27 32.93
CA ASN A 76 8.42 58.43 33.58
C ASN A 76 9.89 58.10 33.94
N TRP A 77 10.83 58.72 33.23
CA TRP A 77 12.27 58.51 33.42
C TRP A 77 12.87 59.39 34.52
N LYS A 78 12.12 60.37 35.06
CA LYS A 78 12.65 61.46 35.91
C LYS A 78 12.29 61.35 37.40
N GLY A 79 11.52 60.34 37.82
CA GLY A 79 11.13 60.13 39.24
C GLY A 79 11.56 58.78 39.85
N GLY A 80 11.89 58.76 41.14
CA GLY A 80 12.14 57.53 41.91
C GLY A 80 13.45 56.78 41.59
N SER A 81 13.85 55.87 42.48
CA SER A 81 15.03 55.01 42.28
C SER A 81 14.74 53.92 41.24
N ILE A 82 15.46 53.96 40.13
CA ILE A 82 15.40 52.93 39.08
C ILE A 82 16.30 51.76 39.53
N SER A 83 15.76 50.54 39.46
CA SER A 83 16.53 49.31 39.73
C SER A 83 16.32 48.31 38.60
N LEU A 84 17.31 47.45 38.35
CA LEU A 84 17.16 46.30 37.46
C LEU A 84 17.01 45.03 38.30
N GLN A 85 16.24 44.08 37.81
CA GLN A 85 16.17 42.71 38.34
C GLN A 85 16.59 41.74 37.25
N ASP A 86 17.44 40.78 37.60
CA ASP A 86 17.76 39.65 36.72
C ASP A 86 16.67 38.57 36.75
N ALA A 87 16.89 37.47 36.01
CA ALA A 87 15.97 36.34 35.93
C ALA A 87 15.73 35.60 37.27
N ASN A 88 16.52 35.89 38.32
CA ASN A 88 16.44 35.29 39.65
C ASN A 88 15.89 36.27 40.70
N ASP A 89 15.25 37.35 40.28
CA ASP A 89 14.78 38.46 41.13
C ASP A 89 15.90 39.18 41.90
N LYS A 90 17.18 39.00 41.53
CA LYS A 90 18.30 39.69 42.18
C LYS A 90 18.29 41.15 41.75
N LYS A 91 18.13 42.06 42.72
CA LYS A 91 18.14 43.50 42.47
C LYS A 91 19.57 43.99 42.21
N ILE A 92 19.81 44.53 41.03
CA ILE A 92 21.04 45.22 40.64
C ILE A 92 20.90 46.69 41.04
N ARG A 93 21.78 47.13 41.95
CA ARG A 93 21.81 48.50 42.46
C ARG A 93 23.17 49.11 42.12
N ASN A 94 23.17 50.37 41.68
CA ASN A 94 24.35 51.22 41.43
C ASN A 94 25.27 50.81 40.26
N VAL A 95 25.70 49.55 40.18
CA VAL A 95 26.68 49.06 39.16
C VAL A 95 26.18 47.76 38.53
N LEU A 96 26.25 47.69 37.20
CA LEU A 96 26.06 46.49 36.41
C LEU A 96 27.43 45.83 36.17
N ASN A 97 27.69 44.71 36.84
CA ASN A 97 28.92 43.95 36.64
C ASN A 97 28.74 42.94 35.50
N LEU A 98 29.40 43.18 34.37
CA LEU A 98 29.27 42.41 33.13
C LEU A 98 29.95 41.02 33.22
N LYS A 99 30.85 40.79 34.19
CA LYS A 99 31.44 39.47 34.45
C LYS A 99 30.40 38.43 34.92
N ASN A 100 29.25 38.88 35.40
CA ASN A 100 28.15 38.00 35.80
C ASN A 100 27.34 37.47 34.61
N TYR A 101 27.59 37.97 33.40
CA TYR A 101 26.88 37.60 32.19
C TYR A 101 27.84 36.91 31.23
N LYS A 102 27.35 35.89 30.52
CA LYS A 102 28.15 35.21 29.50
C LYS A 102 28.17 36.05 28.22
N PRO A 103 29.34 36.33 27.64
CA PRO A 103 29.43 36.99 26.33
C PRO A 103 28.81 36.11 25.25
N ASN A 104 28.37 36.74 24.16
CA ASN A 104 27.72 36.12 23.02
C ASN A 104 26.47 35.29 23.42
N LYS A 105 25.80 35.71 24.50
CA LYS A 105 24.53 35.17 24.98
C LYS A 105 23.52 36.28 25.21
N TYR A 106 22.25 35.88 25.19
CA TYR A 106 21.11 36.74 25.39
C TYR A 106 20.66 36.77 26.85
N HIS A 107 20.50 37.96 27.44
CA HIS A 107 20.17 38.14 28.86
C HIS A 107 18.90 38.95 29.03
N ILE A 108 18.00 38.52 29.92
CA ILE A 108 16.74 39.25 30.19
C ILE A 108 16.87 40.00 31.51
N LEU A 109 16.64 41.32 31.47
CA LEU A 109 16.61 42.19 32.64
C LEU A 109 15.27 42.90 32.74
N ARG A 110 14.76 43.06 33.96
CA ARG A 110 13.52 43.79 34.23
C ARG A 110 13.82 45.15 34.85
N LEU A 111 13.33 46.20 34.22
CA LEU A 111 13.35 47.54 34.79
C LEU A 111 12.24 47.65 35.83
N HIS A 112 12.64 47.76 37.10
CA HIS A 112 11.73 47.91 38.22
C HIS A 112 11.77 49.35 38.73
N ARG A 113 10.59 49.96 38.82
CA ARG A 113 10.38 51.29 39.38
C ARG A 113 9.41 51.17 40.54
N VAL A 114 9.82 51.63 41.71
CA VAL A 114 8.92 51.70 42.86
C VAL A 114 7.95 52.86 42.60
N PHE A 115 6.66 52.63 42.83
CA PHE A 115 5.52 53.57 42.78
C PHE A 115 4.80 53.77 41.43
N PHE A 116 3.82 52.88 41.16
CA PHE A 116 2.52 53.28 40.64
C PHE A 116 1.47 52.76 41.65
N LEU A 117 0.78 53.67 42.33
CA LEU A 117 -0.44 53.37 43.08
C LEU A 117 -1.59 53.53 42.07
N ASN A 118 -2.36 52.48 41.86
CA ASN A 118 -3.71 52.62 41.32
C ASN A 118 -4.55 53.47 42.32
N GLN A 119 -5.71 54.00 41.90
CA GLN A 119 -6.58 54.81 42.77
C GLN A 119 -7.05 54.05 44.03
N ASP A 120 -6.92 52.71 44.04
CA ASP A 120 -7.21 51.79 45.15
C ASP A 120 -5.96 51.37 45.95
N GLY A 121 -4.79 51.93 45.65
CA GLY A 121 -3.52 51.61 46.33
C GLY A 121 -2.84 50.32 45.88
N SER A 122 -3.35 49.63 44.85
CA SER A 122 -2.70 48.42 44.31
C SER A 122 -1.52 48.77 43.37
N SER A 123 -0.46 47.95 43.39
CA SER A 123 0.69 48.06 42.49
C SER A 123 0.63 46.94 41.44
N GLU A 124 0.20 47.26 40.22
CA GLU A 124 0.25 46.30 39.11
C GLU A 124 1.63 46.33 38.44
N VAL A 125 2.42 45.32 38.77
CA VAL A 125 3.69 45.00 38.12
C VAL A 125 3.36 44.27 36.81
N ALA A 126 3.56 44.92 35.65
CA ALA A 126 3.21 44.34 34.34
C ALA A 126 3.73 42.91 34.18
N GLN A 127 2.84 41.94 33.95
CA GLN A 127 3.21 40.53 33.80
C GLN A 127 3.31 40.12 32.33
N SER A 128 2.74 40.91 31.42
CA SER A 128 2.81 40.73 29.97
C SER A 128 3.63 41.87 29.33
N PHE A 129 4.33 41.52 28.24
CA PHE A 129 5.18 42.44 27.50
C PHE A 129 4.94 42.30 26.00
N GLU A 130 4.59 43.40 25.34
CA GLU A 130 4.53 43.49 23.88
C GLU A 130 5.93 43.37 23.26
N ASN A 131 5.98 42.72 22.09
CA ASN A 131 7.20 42.54 21.30
C ASN A 131 8.36 41.92 22.10
N MET A 132 8.04 41.09 23.11
CA MET A 132 8.99 40.46 24.02
C MET A 132 9.95 39.54 23.26
N TRP A 133 9.42 38.79 22.30
CA TRP A 133 10.16 37.78 21.54
C TRP A 133 10.23 38.15 20.07
N ASP A 134 11.39 37.92 19.45
CA ASP A 134 11.56 38.04 18.00
C ASP A 134 11.45 36.64 17.38
N SER A 135 10.26 36.31 16.90
CA SER A 135 9.96 35.01 16.32
C SER A 135 10.09 35.00 14.79
N THR A 136 10.57 36.10 14.18
CA THR A 136 10.72 36.29 12.73
C THR A 136 11.19 35.01 12.03
N PRO A 137 10.31 34.36 11.25
CA PRO A 137 10.69 33.16 10.53
C PRO A 137 11.66 33.56 9.42
N ASP A 138 12.53 32.64 9.03
CA ASP A 138 13.28 32.81 7.79
C ASP A 138 12.29 32.73 6.62
N THR A 139 12.25 33.74 5.77
CA THR A 139 11.16 33.93 4.79
C THR A 139 11.18 32.87 3.70
N ASP A 140 12.34 32.29 3.43
CA ASP A 140 12.50 31.20 2.47
C ASP A 140 11.94 29.86 3.01
N LEU A 141 11.64 29.77 4.32
CA LEU A 141 11.31 28.51 5.02
C LEU A 141 9.81 28.34 5.32
N LEU A 142 8.97 29.34 5.01
CA LEU A 142 7.50 29.23 5.05
C LEU A 142 6.91 28.49 3.84
N LEU A 143 7.78 28.04 2.92
CA LEU A 143 7.40 27.42 1.65
C LEU A 143 7.16 25.90 1.75
N GLU A 144 7.55 25.26 2.87
CA GLU A 144 7.50 23.80 3.08
C GLU A 144 6.42 23.35 4.10
N LEU A 145 5.36 24.13 4.33
CA LEU A 145 4.32 23.76 5.29
C LEU A 145 3.54 22.53 4.80
N PRO A 146 3.24 21.53 5.64
CA PRO A 146 2.40 20.40 5.22
C PRO A 146 0.98 20.88 4.90
N GLU A 147 0.51 20.69 3.67
CA GLU A 147 -0.89 20.98 3.28
C GLU A 147 -1.90 20.10 4.02
N GLU A 148 -1.45 19.00 4.64
CA GLU A 148 -2.28 17.88 5.08
C GLU A 148 -2.37 17.68 6.60
N TYR A 149 -2.08 18.69 7.43
CA TYR A 149 -2.28 18.52 8.87
C TYR A 149 -3.75 18.17 9.17
N THR A 150 -3.92 17.09 9.92
CA THR A 150 -5.15 16.73 10.62
C THR A 150 -5.07 17.18 12.08
N PHE A 151 -6.20 17.18 12.78
CA PHE A 151 -6.22 17.46 14.22
C PHE A 151 -5.28 16.52 14.98
N GLU A 152 -5.31 15.22 14.65
CA GLU A 152 -4.54 14.18 15.29
C GLU A 152 -3.04 14.32 15.03
N THR A 153 -2.64 14.59 13.78
CA THR A 153 -1.23 14.72 13.40
C THR A 153 -0.59 15.99 13.96
N ALA A 154 -1.33 17.10 13.98
CA ALA A 154 -0.88 18.33 14.63
C ALA A 154 -0.70 18.13 16.13
N LEU A 155 -1.66 17.49 16.81
CA LEU A 155 -1.53 17.20 18.23
C LEU A 155 -0.35 16.25 18.52
N ALA A 156 -0.17 15.24 17.68
CA ALA A 156 0.95 14.31 17.80
C ALA A 156 2.31 15.01 17.69
N ASP A 157 2.47 16.00 16.81
CA ASP A 157 3.72 16.76 16.69
C ASP A 157 4.08 17.59 17.94
N LEU A 158 3.07 18.05 18.68
CA LEU A 158 3.30 18.70 19.97
C LEU A 158 3.67 17.68 21.05
N ILE A 159 3.02 16.51 21.05
CA ILE A 159 3.33 15.41 21.97
C ILE A 159 4.72 14.83 21.70
N ASP A 160 5.16 14.73 20.45
CA ASP A 160 6.53 14.34 20.08
C ASP A 160 7.57 15.20 20.80
N ASN A 161 7.36 16.52 20.83
CA ASN A 161 8.27 17.46 21.48
C ASN A 161 8.28 17.24 23.00
N SER A 162 7.10 17.09 23.62
CA SER A 162 6.98 16.77 25.05
C SER A 162 7.62 15.41 25.39
N LEU A 163 7.44 14.41 24.53
CA LEU A 163 8.04 13.08 24.69
C LEU A 163 9.56 13.17 24.62
N GLN A 164 10.10 13.89 23.64
CA GLN A 164 11.54 14.13 23.53
C GLN A 164 12.09 14.88 24.76
N ALA A 165 11.34 15.85 25.29
CA ALA A 165 11.72 16.62 26.46
C ALA A 165 11.78 15.73 27.73
N VAL A 166 10.72 14.98 28.03
CA VAL A 166 10.72 14.10 29.22
C VAL A 166 11.71 12.94 29.07
N TRP A 167 12.02 12.50 27.85
CA TRP A 167 12.99 11.43 27.64
C TRP A 167 14.42 11.83 28.02
N SER A 168 14.74 13.13 27.97
CA SER A 168 16.02 13.66 28.43
C SER A 168 16.16 13.71 29.95
N ASN A 169 15.08 13.47 30.70
CA ASN A 169 15.18 13.23 32.14
C ASN A 169 15.89 11.88 32.38
N GLY A 170 16.80 11.86 33.36
CA GLY A 170 17.49 10.63 33.77
C GLY A 170 16.52 9.49 34.13
N GLU A 171 16.99 8.26 34.06
CA GLU A 171 16.18 7.03 34.20
C GLU A 171 15.33 6.99 35.49
N ASP A 172 15.87 7.49 36.61
CA ASP A 172 15.19 7.49 37.92
C ASP A 172 14.21 8.66 38.13
N LYS A 173 14.02 9.52 37.13
CA LYS A 173 13.16 10.71 37.26
C LYS A 173 11.80 10.42 36.63
N ARG A 174 10.74 10.88 37.31
CA ARG A 174 9.36 10.84 36.78
C ARG A 174 9.32 11.51 35.41
N LYS A 175 8.73 10.83 34.42
CA LYS A 175 8.49 11.33 33.06
C LYS A 175 6.98 11.44 32.86
N LEU A 176 6.44 12.66 32.85
CA LEU A 176 5.01 12.93 32.81
C LEU A 176 4.66 13.77 31.60
N ILE A 177 3.67 13.31 30.83
CA ILE A 177 2.97 14.10 29.81
C ILE A 177 1.49 14.13 30.17
N ARG A 178 0.90 15.32 30.21
CA ARG A 178 -0.55 15.52 30.41
C ARG A 178 -1.15 16.32 29.27
N VAL A 179 -2.20 15.79 28.66
CA VAL A 179 -2.97 16.44 27.60
C VAL A 179 -4.40 16.63 28.08
N ASN A 180 -4.85 17.88 28.18
CA ASN A 180 -6.22 18.23 28.53
C ASN A 180 -6.92 18.86 27.33
N LEU A 181 -8.03 18.27 26.90
CA LEU A 181 -8.83 18.67 25.77
C LEU A 181 -10.14 19.29 26.27
N GLY A 182 -10.29 20.59 26.11
CA GLY A 182 -11.52 21.31 26.40
C GLY A 182 -12.05 22.04 25.17
N LYS A 183 -13.35 22.33 25.16
CA LYS A 183 -13.99 23.12 24.08
C LYS A 183 -13.38 24.51 23.92
N SER A 184 -12.87 25.10 25.01
CA SER A 184 -12.25 26.43 25.02
C SER A 184 -10.74 26.42 24.83
N LYS A 185 -10.06 25.33 25.24
CA LYS A 185 -8.60 25.22 25.17
C LYS A 185 -8.10 23.78 25.15
N ILE A 186 -6.97 23.57 24.48
CA ILE A 186 -6.15 22.36 24.59
C ILE A 186 -4.91 22.72 25.41
N SER A 187 -4.53 21.90 26.38
CA SER A 187 -3.33 22.11 27.21
C SER A 187 -2.45 20.86 27.17
N ILE A 188 -1.18 21.03 26.81
CA ILE A 188 -0.17 19.97 26.80
C ILE A 188 0.90 20.39 27.82
N PHE A 189 1.19 19.53 28.79
CA PHE A 189 2.16 19.77 29.84
C PHE A 189 3.16 18.63 29.89
N ASP A 190 4.44 18.96 29.99
CA ASP A 190 5.50 18.02 30.27
C ASP A 190 6.40 18.49 31.40
N ASN A 191 6.97 17.53 32.13
CA ASN A 191 7.93 17.79 33.21
C ASN A 191 9.39 17.62 32.74
N GLY A 192 9.68 17.97 31.49
CA GLY A 192 11.03 17.96 30.95
C GLY A 192 11.94 19.04 31.56
N PRO A 193 13.17 19.20 31.06
CA PRO A 193 14.10 20.23 31.55
C PRO A 193 13.64 21.69 31.38
N GLY A 194 12.62 21.92 30.54
CA GLY A 194 12.20 23.23 30.08
C GLY A 194 13.07 23.75 28.93
N LEU A 195 12.73 24.95 28.47
CA LEU A 195 13.51 25.74 27.51
C LEU A 195 14.49 26.63 28.29
N ASP A 196 15.66 26.95 27.77
CA ASP A 196 16.66 27.77 28.48
C ASP A 196 16.95 29.10 27.76
N ASP A 197 17.96 29.84 28.22
CA ASP A 197 18.39 31.11 27.65
C ASP A 197 19.43 30.93 26.51
N THR A 198 19.70 29.69 26.10
CA THR A 198 20.62 29.41 25.01
C THR A 198 19.90 29.52 23.67
N ASP A 199 20.60 30.00 22.65
CA ASP A 199 20.10 29.98 21.27
C ASP A 199 19.73 28.55 20.81
N GLU A 200 20.27 27.53 21.48
CA GLU A 200 20.03 26.12 21.16
C GLU A 200 18.70 25.59 21.69
N ASN A 201 18.18 26.11 22.80
CA ASN A 201 16.98 25.58 23.45
C ASN A 201 16.05 26.70 23.98
N SER A 202 16.09 27.89 23.37
CA SER A 202 15.30 29.03 23.80
C SER A 202 13.83 28.98 23.38
N LEU A 203 13.00 29.68 24.15
CA LEU A 203 11.59 29.92 23.82
C LEU A 203 11.41 30.64 22.49
N VAL A 204 12.32 31.55 22.15
CA VAL A 204 12.36 32.24 20.85
C VAL A 204 12.49 31.22 19.72
N LYS A 205 13.43 30.29 19.86
CA LYS A 205 13.65 29.24 18.89
C LYS A 205 12.48 28.27 18.78
N TRP A 206 11.82 27.92 19.90
CA TRP A 206 10.58 27.15 19.82
C TRP A 206 9.51 27.91 19.02
N GLY A 207 9.40 29.23 19.21
CA GLY A 207 8.45 30.09 18.53
C GLY A 207 8.80 30.43 17.07
N LYS A 208 10.07 30.31 16.69
CA LYS A 208 10.58 30.60 15.34
C LYS A 208 10.47 29.37 14.44
N MET A 209 9.78 29.52 13.32
CA MET A 209 9.63 28.43 12.34
C MET A 209 11.00 28.06 11.73
N ASP A 210 11.24 26.76 11.58
CA ASP A 210 12.46 26.08 11.12
C ASP A 210 13.75 26.25 11.95
N ALA A 211 13.66 26.77 13.18
CA ALA A 211 14.84 26.95 14.02
C ALA A 211 15.38 25.66 14.68
N SER A 212 14.91 24.47 14.31
CA SER A 212 15.23 23.21 15.02
C SER A 212 16.67 22.73 14.78
N LEU A 213 17.41 22.53 15.88
CA LEU A 213 18.75 21.92 15.84
C LEU A 213 18.71 20.39 15.75
N HIS A 214 17.55 19.74 15.86
CA HIS A 214 17.50 18.28 15.86
C HIS A 214 17.92 17.67 14.52
N ARG A 215 18.00 18.46 13.44
CA ARG A 215 18.64 18.07 12.18
C ARG A 215 20.08 17.58 12.37
N SER A 216 20.85 18.17 13.28
CA SER A 216 22.24 17.74 13.56
C SER A 216 22.33 16.49 14.45
N SER A 217 21.24 16.15 15.16
CA SER A 217 21.16 14.98 16.05
C SER A 217 20.56 13.74 15.39
N LYS A 218 20.22 13.79 14.09
CA LYS A 218 19.61 12.68 13.35
C LYS A 218 20.39 11.36 13.48
N SER A 219 21.73 11.43 13.49
CA SER A 219 22.59 10.25 13.64
C SER A 219 22.46 9.57 15.01
N LYS A 220 22.07 10.31 16.06
CA LYS A 220 21.84 9.74 17.40
C LYS A 220 20.60 8.83 17.45
N ALA A 221 19.71 8.93 16.47
CA ALA A 221 18.50 8.12 16.41
C ALA A 221 18.71 6.79 15.66
N ILE A 222 19.90 6.56 15.08
CA ILE A 222 20.21 5.35 14.32
C ILE A 222 20.85 4.32 15.26
N GLY A 223 20.35 3.08 15.24
CA GLY A 223 20.74 2.00 16.15
C GLY A 223 19.94 1.96 17.45
N GLY A 224 20.51 1.32 18.47
CA GLY A 224 19.82 1.03 19.73
C GLY A 224 19.15 -0.35 19.75
N LYS A 225 18.58 -0.72 20.90
CA LYS A 225 17.79 -1.96 21.02
C LYS A 225 16.34 -1.68 20.57
N PRO A 226 15.73 -2.58 19.77
CA PRO A 226 14.28 -2.55 19.54
C PRO A 226 13.51 -2.49 20.87
N PRO A 227 12.39 -1.75 20.97
CA PRO A 227 11.64 -1.09 19.88
C PRO A 227 12.15 0.31 19.49
N TYR A 228 13.45 0.59 19.69
CA TYR A 228 14.14 1.82 19.30
C TYR A 228 13.54 3.07 19.95
N LEU A 229 13.31 3.02 21.27
CA LEU A 229 12.75 4.12 22.06
C LEU A 229 13.77 5.26 22.22
N MET A 230 13.93 6.03 21.14
CA MET A 230 14.83 7.18 21.04
C MET A 230 14.04 8.30 20.36
N PRO A 231 13.23 9.08 21.10
CA PRO A 231 12.21 9.99 20.57
C PRO A 231 12.78 11.26 19.90
N TYR A 232 13.75 11.12 19.02
CA TYR A 232 14.32 12.18 18.19
C TYR A 232 13.45 12.41 16.94
N PHE A 233 12.24 12.92 17.16
CA PHE A 233 11.26 13.15 16.09
C PHE A 233 11.46 14.49 15.36
N GLY A 234 12.17 15.44 15.96
CA GLY A 234 12.44 16.74 15.35
C GLY A 234 13.27 16.62 14.07
N MET A 235 12.65 16.71 12.90
CA MET A 235 13.34 16.60 11.60
C MET A 235 13.22 17.83 10.70
N PHE A 236 12.10 18.56 10.79
CA PHE A 236 11.72 19.59 9.82
C PHE A 236 11.55 21.00 10.42
N GLY A 237 11.68 21.14 11.73
CA GLY A 237 11.78 22.44 12.40
C GLY A 237 10.51 23.27 12.54
N TYR A 238 9.35 22.76 12.15
CA TYR A 238 8.11 23.53 12.16
C TYR A 238 7.00 23.01 13.09
N GLY A 239 7.15 21.80 13.65
CA GLY A 239 6.06 21.08 14.34
C GLY A 239 5.48 21.76 15.59
N GLY A 240 6.20 22.67 16.25
CA GLY A 240 5.68 23.40 17.42
C GLY A 240 4.70 24.51 17.03
N PRO A 241 5.19 25.60 16.41
CA PRO A 241 4.36 26.74 16.03
C PRO A 241 3.25 26.39 15.04
N ILE A 242 3.55 25.60 14.00
CA ILE A 242 2.54 25.28 12.98
C ILE A 242 1.42 24.43 13.57
N ALA A 243 1.75 23.36 14.29
CA ALA A 243 0.73 22.51 14.89
C ALA A 243 -0.18 23.30 15.84
N SER A 244 0.41 24.21 16.63
CA SER A 244 -0.35 25.08 17.53
C SER A 244 -1.33 25.98 16.77
N MET A 245 -0.90 26.58 15.65
CA MET A 245 -1.74 27.43 14.80
C MET A 245 -2.72 26.65 13.90
N HIS A 246 -2.47 25.36 13.69
CA HIS A 246 -3.40 24.46 13.02
C HIS A 246 -4.56 24.09 13.96
N LEU A 247 -4.23 23.75 15.21
CA LEU A 247 -5.19 23.30 16.22
C LEU A 247 -6.09 24.42 16.74
N GLY A 248 -5.61 25.66 16.81
CA GLY A 248 -6.38 26.81 17.30
C GLY A 248 -5.94 28.15 16.72
N ARG A 249 -6.53 29.24 17.21
CA ARG A 249 -6.23 30.61 16.72
C ARG A 249 -5.15 31.32 17.53
N ARG A 250 -4.96 30.92 18.79
CA ARG A 250 -3.95 31.50 19.68
C ARG A 250 -3.26 30.39 20.46
N ALA A 251 -1.98 30.55 20.76
CA ALA A 251 -1.24 29.64 21.60
C ALA A 251 -0.39 30.39 22.62
N SER A 252 -0.24 29.83 23.82
CA SER A 252 0.67 30.33 24.85
C SER A 252 1.59 29.19 25.27
N VAL A 253 2.90 29.44 25.20
CA VAL A 253 3.90 28.50 25.68
C VAL A 253 4.53 29.05 26.93
N SER A 254 4.34 28.35 28.03
CA SER A 254 4.96 28.62 29.32
C SER A 254 6.10 27.64 29.54
N TYR A 255 7.26 28.11 30.00
CA TYR A 255 8.35 27.23 30.39
C TYR A 255 9.02 27.68 31.68
N LYS A 256 9.66 26.72 32.35
CA LYS A 256 10.52 26.96 33.51
C LYS A 256 11.64 25.91 33.55
N THR A 257 12.88 26.34 33.76
CA THR A 257 14.00 25.44 34.07
C THR A 257 14.18 25.28 35.57
N LYS A 258 15.01 24.31 35.98
CA LYS A 258 15.35 24.11 37.40
C LYS A 258 16.10 25.29 38.01
N HIS A 259 16.84 26.05 37.20
CA HIS A 259 17.70 27.13 37.66
C HIS A 259 16.99 28.49 37.69
N VAL A 260 15.88 28.64 36.97
CA VAL A 260 15.13 29.89 36.87
C VAL A 260 13.90 29.85 37.78
N LYS A 261 13.69 30.90 38.57
CA LYS A 261 12.59 30.98 39.54
C LYS A 261 11.23 31.27 38.87
N LYS A 262 11.22 32.14 37.87
CA LYS A 262 10.01 32.60 37.17
C LYS A 262 9.64 31.70 36.00
N VAL A 263 8.37 31.74 35.61
CA VAL A 263 7.86 31.14 34.38
C VAL A 263 7.83 32.22 33.30
N TYR A 264 8.42 31.91 32.16
CA TYR A 264 8.42 32.77 30.98
C TYR A 264 7.38 32.27 29.99
N THR A 265 6.65 33.19 29.36
CA THR A 265 5.62 32.87 28.38
C THR A 265 5.88 33.52 27.02
N LEU A 266 5.50 32.83 25.96
CA LEU A 266 5.47 33.31 24.58
C LEU A 266 4.05 33.11 24.07
N HIS A 267 3.48 34.16 23.49
CA HIS A 267 2.15 34.11 22.91
C HIS A 267 2.30 34.05 21.39
N LEU A 268 1.48 33.25 20.72
CA LEU A 268 1.37 33.19 19.27
C LEU A 268 -0.07 33.49 18.91
N GLU A 269 -0.29 34.41 17.98
CA GLU A 269 -1.62 34.79 17.52
C GLU A 269 -1.68 34.70 16.01
N ARG A 270 -2.63 33.89 15.50
CA ARG A 270 -2.75 33.62 14.07
C ARG A 270 -3.01 34.89 13.26
N GLU A 271 -3.89 35.77 13.74
CA GLU A 271 -4.19 37.01 13.01
C GLU A 271 -3.00 37.97 13.00
N ALA A 272 -2.19 38.02 14.08
CA ALA A 272 -0.96 38.81 14.10
C ALA A 272 0.04 38.29 13.06
N LEU A 273 0.14 36.96 12.91
CA LEU A 273 0.98 36.30 11.91
C LEU A 273 0.50 36.57 10.46
N LEU A 274 -0.82 36.60 10.23
CA LEU A 274 -1.39 36.85 8.90
C LEU A 274 -1.39 38.34 8.50
N ASN A 275 -1.53 39.26 9.47
CA ASN A 275 -1.63 40.70 9.22
C ASN A 275 -0.27 41.40 9.00
N THR A 276 0.86 40.75 9.27
CA THR A 276 2.19 41.35 9.05
C THR A 276 2.58 41.29 7.57
N SER A 277 2.04 42.22 6.77
CA SER A 277 2.36 42.41 5.34
C SER A 277 3.15 43.69 5.05
N SER A 278 3.81 44.28 6.06
CA SER A 278 4.62 45.49 5.90
C SER A 278 6.06 45.16 5.52
N SER A 279 6.71 46.08 4.80
CA SER A 279 8.04 45.96 4.17
C SER A 279 9.23 45.70 5.12
N GLN A 280 8.99 45.44 6.40
CA GLN A 280 10.00 45.00 7.37
C GLN A 280 9.65 43.59 7.81
N LEU A 281 10.37 42.61 7.26
CA LEU A 281 10.24 41.16 7.48
C LEU A 281 10.57 40.77 8.93
N THR A 282 9.90 41.33 9.93
CA THR A 282 10.11 41.01 11.36
C THR A 282 8.80 40.65 12.06
N TRP A 283 8.70 39.42 12.58
CA TRP A 283 7.60 38.96 13.41
C TRP A 283 8.01 39.01 14.89
N LYS A 284 7.56 40.05 15.59
CA LYS A 284 7.71 40.15 17.05
C LYS A 284 6.41 39.73 17.72
N THR A 285 6.53 38.96 18.78
CA THR A 285 5.38 38.46 19.52
C THR A 285 5.43 38.77 21.00
N GLY A 286 4.25 38.84 21.61
CA GLY A 286 4.09 39.08 23.03
C GLY A 286 4.56 37.91 23.88
N GLY A 287 4.80 38.20 25.15
CA GLY A 287 5.15 37.22 26.14
C GLY A 287 4.85 37.72 27.55
N GLY A 288 5.33 36.98 28.55
CA GLY A 288 5.09 37.34 29.94
C GLY A 288 6.04 36.67 30.92
N ILE A 289 6.00 37.16 32.15
CA ILE A 289 6.73 36.61 33.29
C ILE A 289 5.76 36.52 34.47
N ARG A 290 5.62 35.32 35.03
CA ARG A 290 4.77 35.05 36.19
C ARG A 290 5.41 34.09 37.17
N ASP A 291 4.85 34.01 38.36
CA ASP A 291 5.18 32.94 39.30
C ASP A 291 4.56 31.60 38.85
N PRO A 292 5.20 30.45 39.18
CA PRO A 292 4.65 29.13 38.89
C PRO A 292 3.29 28.92 39.57
N LEU A 293 2.34 28.32 38.86
CA LEU A 293 1.03 27.98 39.42
C LEU A 293 1.12 26.74 40.31
N ALA A 294 0.18 26.60 41.26
CA ALA A 294 0.19 25.49 42.23
C ALA A 294 0.21 24.09 41.57
N ASN A 295 -0.50 23.92 40.44
CA ASN A 295 -0.50 22.68 39.66
C ASN A 295 0.83 22.42 38.92
N GLU A 296 1.48 23.47 38.42
CA GLU A 296 2.79 23.37 37.77
C GLU A 296 3.87 22.97 38.77
N ILE A 297 3.80 23.47 40.01
CA ILE A 297 4.74 23.11 41.09
C ILE A 297 4.61 21.62 41.43
N ARG A 298 3.37 21.13 41.60
CA ARG A 298 3.09 19.75 42.01
C ARG A 298 3.67 18.72 41.03
N ASP A 299 3.62 19.00 39.73
CA ASP A 299 3.90 18.01 38.69
C ASP A 299 5.28 18.15 38.01
N SER A 300 5.94 19.31 38.09
CA SER A 300 7.17 19.62 37.34
C SER A 300 8.48 19.10 37.93
N HIS A 301 8.54 18.80 39.23
CA HIS A 301 9.81 18.58 39.95
C HIS A 301 10.87 19.68 39.67
N GLY A 302 10.41 20.92 39.48
CA GLY A 302 11.24 22.11 39.31
C GLY A 302 11.40 22.62 37.86
N SER A 303 11.03 21.84 36.84
CA SER A 303 11.09 22.26 35.43
C SER A 303 9.95 21.70 34.58
N PHE A 304 9.46 22.48 33.63
CA PHE A 304 8.37 22.07 32.76
C PHE A 304 8.28 22.90 31.49
N THR A 305 7.56 22.36 30.50
CA THR A 305 7.01 23.10 29.36
C THR A 305 5.50 22.88 29.31
N LYS A 306 4.74 23.94 29.01
CA LYS A 306 3.29 23.89 28.90
C LYS A 306 2.84 24.68 27.70
N VAL A 307 2.13 24.03 26.77
CA VAL A 307 1.53 24.63 25.59
C VAL A 307 0.02 24.69 25.77
N GLU A 308 -0.56 25.88 25.78
CA GLU A 308 -2.00 26.11 25.82
C GLU A 308 -2.47 26.69 24.49
N ILE A 309 -3.39 26.00 23.82
CA ILE A 309 -3.99 26.42 22.54
C ILE A 309 -5.42 26.84 22.81
N TYR A 310 -5.77 28.04 22.39
CA TYR A 310 -7.08 28.65 22.60
C TYR A 310 -7.87 28.69 21.31
N GLU A 311 -9.21 28.70 21.46
CA GLU A 311 -10.16 28.63 20.36
C GLU A 311 -9.87 27.41 19.45
N PRO A 312 -9.76 26.20 20.04
CA PRO A 312 -9.40 25.02 19.28
C PRO A 312 -10.53 24.60 18.34
N LYS A 313 -10.18 24.09 17.16
CA LYS A 313 -11.13 23.49 16.21
C LYS A 313 -11.51 22.06 16.62
N ILE A 314 -12.01 21.87 17.84
CA ILE A 314 -12.35 20.55 18.39
C ILE A 314 -13.82 20.20 18.14
N LYS A 315 -14.06 19.02 17.57
CA LYS A 315 -15.37 18.36 17.51
C LYS A 315 -15.47 17.34 18.63
N ASP A 316 -16.67 17.10 19.17
CA ASP A 316 -16.90 16.13 20.27
C ASP A 316 -16.38 14.72 19.94
N VAL A 317 -16.43 14.31 18.67
CA VAL A 317 -15.89 13.03 18.17
C VAL A 317 -14.39 12.87 18.46
N HIS A 318 -13.61 13.96 18.41
CA HIS A 318 -12.17 13.89 18.69
C HIS A 318 -11.89 13.62 20.17
N ILE A 319 -12.71 14.15 21.11
CA ILE A 319 -12.46 13.97 22.55
C ILE A 319 -12.56 12.50 22.96
N ASN A 320 -13.56 11.78 22.43
CA ASN A 320 -13.85 10.41 22.86
C ASN A 320 -12.90 9.36 22.25
N ARG A 321 -12.42 9.57 21.01
CA ARG A 321 -11.56 8.59 20.30
C ARG A 321 -10.08 8.81 20.50
N LEU A 322 -9.68 10.03 20.84
CA LEU A 322 -8.27 10.41 20.90
C LEU A 322 -7.46 9.64 21.95
N PRO A 323 -7.97 9.28 23.15
CA PRO A 323 -7.20 8.46 24.09
C PRO A 323 -6.74 7.12 23.49
N SER A 324 -7.63 6.41 22.80
CA SER A 324 -7.30 5.15 22.11
C SER A 324 -6.31 5.37 20.96
N HIS A 325 -6.48 6.46 20.19
CA HIS A 325 -5.55 6.81 19.12
C HIS A 325 -4.14 7.13 19.64
N LEU A 326 -4.03 7.91 20.73
CA LEU A 326 -2.75 8.24 21.36
C LEU A 326 -2.11 7.01 22.01
N LYS A 327 -2.92 6.10 22.59
CA LYS A 327 -2.45 4.81 23.09
C LYS A 327 -1.80 4.00 21.98
N ASP A 328 -2.45 3.84 20.83
CA ASP A 328 -1.86 3.13 19.70
C ASP A 328 -0.60 3.84 19.19
N LEU A 329 -0.65 5.17 19.07
CA LEU A 329 0.42 5.99 18.52
C LEU A 329 1.72 5.83 19.33
N TYR A 330 1.63 5.88 20.66
CA TYR A 330 2.77 5.86 21.58
C TYR A 330 2.87 4.58 22.41
N PHE A 331 2.21 3.49 22.01
CA PHE A 331 2.10 2.25 22.79
C PHE A 331 3.38 1.83 23.52
N PRO A 332 4.55 1.66 22.87
CA PRO A 332 5.75 1.18 23.57
C PRO A 332 6.39 2.23 24.49
N TYR A 333 5.98 3.50 24.41
CA TYR A 333 6.34 4.52 25.41
C TYR A 333 5.41 4.47 26.63
N ILE A 334 4.20 3.92 26.49
CA ILE A 334 3.19 3.83 27.56
C ILE A 334 3.30 2.49 28.30
N GLN A 335 3.37 1.37 27.57
CA GLN A 335 3.50 0.00 28.08
C GLN A 335 4.47 -0.79 27.19
N CYS A 336 5.51 -1.37 27.78
CA CYS A 336 6.50 -2.16 27.04
C CYS A 336 6.94 -3.42 27.80
N ASP A 337 6.88 -4.57 27.14
CA ASP A 337 7.32 -5.85 27.72
C ASP A 337 8.76 -6.20 27.33
N ASP A 338 9.21 -5.72 26.16
CA ASP A 338 10.51 -6.06 25.55
C ASP A 338 11.74 -5.65 26.37
N THR A 339 11.61 -4.59 27.17
CA THR A 339 12.74 -3.97 27.87
C THR A 339 12.98 -4.54 29.26
N SER A 340 12.13 -5.45 29.73
CA SER A 340 12.20 -6.01 31.07
C SER A 340 12.88 -7.38 31.06
N ASP A 341 14.05 -7.48 31.69
CA ASP A 341 14.77 -8.77 31.86
C ASP A 341 13.92 -9.83 32.61
N ARG A 342 12.84 -9.40 33.29
CA ARG A 342 11.93 -10.27 34.06
C ARG A 342 10.61 -10.57 33.34
N GLY A 343 10.42 -10.11 32.10
CA GLY A 343 9.17 -10.26 31.35
C GLY A 343 7.99 -9.48 31.95
N LYS A 344 8.25 -8.49 32.80
CA LYS A 344 7.21 -7.62 33.38
C LYS A 344 7.00 -6.40 32.49
N THR A 345 5.75 -6.07 32.19
CA THR A 345 5.38 -4.80 31.56
C THR A 345 5.92 -3.63 32.36
N ILE A 346 6.69 -2.76 31.72
CA ILE A 346 7.11 -1.47 32.28
C ILE A 346 6.28 -0.33 31.68
N THR A 347 6.23 0.79 32.39
CA THR A 347 5.56 2.02 31.94
C THR A 347 6.60 3.14 31.80
N PRO A 348 7.25 3.28 30.61
CA PRO A 348 8.38 4.21 30.43
C PRO A 348 8.06 5.68 30.71
N ILE A 349 6.80 6.09 30.47
CA ILE A 349 6.29 7.40 30.84
C ILE A 349 4.88 7.30 31.46
N GLU A 350 4.52 8.28 32.29
CA GLU A 350 3.15 8.52 32.72
C GLU A 350 2.49 9.43 31.67
N PHE A 351 1.53 8.91 30.91
CA PHE A 351 0.82 9.66 29.86
C PHE A 351 -0.66 9.75 30.22
N LYS A 352 -1.11 10.96 30.58
CA LYS A 352 -2.51 11.25 30.92
C LYS A 352 -3.21 12.08 29.87
N VAL A 353 -4.45 11.71 29.54
CA VAL A 353 -5.36 12.47 28.68
C VAL A 353 -6.65 12.74 29.44
N ASN A 354 -7.00 14.01 29.67
CA ASN A 354 -8.14 14.41 30.52
C ASN A 354 -8.13 13.68 31.88
N ASP A 355 -6.95 13.63 32.52
CA ASP A 355 -6.66 12.94 33.79
C ASP A 355 -6.84 11.41 33.79
N VAL A 356 -7.16 10.78 32.66
CA VAL A 356 -7.14 9.32 32.49
C VAL A 356 -5.75 8.87 32.04
N ASP A 357 -5.17 7.89 32.71
CA ASP A 357 -3.89 7.30 32.32
C ASP A 357 -4.09 6.39 31.10
N LEU A 358 -3.30 6.58 30.04
CA LEU A 358 -3.43 5.80 28.81
C LEU A 358 -3.11 4.30 29.00
N THR A 359 -2.46 3.92 30.11
CA THR A 359 -2.32 2.51 30.49
C THR A 359 -3.68 1.82 30.75
N GLU A 360 -4.69 2.57 31.21
CA GLU A 360 -6.04 2.08 31.53
C GLU A 360 -6.94 1.91 30.30
N ILE A 361 -6.60 2.56 29.18
CA ILE A 361 -7.41 2.52 27.95
C ILE A 361 -7.28 1.15 27.27
N GLN A 362 -8.36 0.39 27.12
CA GLN A 362 -8.32 -0.92 26.44
C GLN A 362 -8.54 -0.85 24.92
N GLY A 363 -9.01 0.30 24.41
CA GLY A 363 -9.31 0.51 22.99
C GLY A 363 -8.08 0.84 22.14
N GLY A 364 -8.25 0.77 20.82
CA GLY A 364 -7.21 0.99 19.80
C GLY A 364 -6.97 -0.26 18.94
N GLU A 365 -6.64 -0.08 17.66
CA GLU A 365 -6.37 -1.18 16.73
C GLU A 365 -5.23 -2.06 17.23
N VAL A 366 -4.14 -1.47 17.70
CA VAL A 366 -2.97 -2.25 18.12
C VAL A 366 -3.29 -3.04 19.39
N ALA A 367 -3.95 -2.38 20.36
CA ALA A 367 -4.38 -3.03 21.60
C ALA A 367 -5.36 -4.19 21.34
N ILE A 368 -6.39 -3.96 20.53
CA ILE A 368 -7.42 -4.96 20.18
C ILE A 368 -6.81 -6.10 19.35
N THR A 369 -5.91 -5.79 18.41
CA THR A 369 -5.23 -6.82 17.60
C THR A 369 -4.35 -7.72 18.47
N ASN A 370 -3.59 -7.14 19.40
CA ASN A 370 -2.78 -7.93 20.34
C ASN A 370 -3.66 -8.81 21.24
N TRP A 371 -4.79 -8.28 21.73
CA TRP A 371 -5.76 -9.07 22.52
C TRP A 371 -6.28 -10.29 21.77
N HIS A 372 -6.57 -10.14 20.48
CA HIS A 372 -7.11 -11.23 19.64
C HIS A 372 -6.03 -12.11 18.97
N SER A 373 -4.75 -11.82 19.20
CA SER A 373 -3.67 -12.73 18.80
C SER A 373 -3.61 -13.94 19.74
N CYS A 374 -3.08 -15.07 19.25
CA CYS A 374 -2.89 -16.23 20.11
C CYS A 374 -1.70 -16.03 21.07
N ASN A 375 -1.69 -16.75 22.18
CA ASN A 375 -0.59 -16.76 23.16
C ASN A 375 0.65 -17.58 22.72
N GLY A 376 0.76 -17.90 21.43
CA GLY A 376 1.89 -18.68 20.91
C GLY A 376 3.14 -17.87 20.64
N PRO A 377 4.25 -18.53 20.27
CA PRO A 377 5.53 -17.88 20.06
C PRO A 377 5.44 -16.90 18.89
N GLU A 378 5.89 -15.67 19.10
CA GLU A 378 6.04 -14.70 18.00
C GLU A 378 7.18 -15.12 17.07
N PHE A 379 7.04 -14.82 15.77
CA PHE A 379 8.17 -14.90 14.86
C PHE A 379 8.86 -13.53 14.81
N VAL A 380 10.15 -13.46 15.17
CA VAL A 380 10.87 -12.19 15.27
C VAL A 380 12.23 -12.29 14.59
N PHE A 381 12.57 -11.31 13.76
CA PHE A 381 13.91 -11.12 13.20
C PHE A 381 14.23 -9.65 12.97
N GLN A 382 15.48 -9.32 12.72
CA GLN A 382 15.96 -7.96 12.49
C GLN A 382 16.60 -7.86 11.10
N LEU A 383 16.43 -6.71 10.47
CA LEU A 383 17.05 -6.31 9.22
C LEU A 383 18.05 -5.20 9.51
N HIS A 384 19.26 -5.35 9.01
CA HIS A 384 20.28 -4.32 9.02
C HIS A 384 20.56 -3.91 7.58
N LEU A 385 20.27 -2.64 7.24
CA LEU A 385 20.40 -2.11 5.89
C LEU A 385 21.56 -1.13 5.84
N LYS A 386 22.41 -1.24 4.80
CA LYS A 386 23.49 -0.28 4.54
C LYS A 386 23.48 0.15 3.08
N SER A 387 23.68 1.44 2.83
CA SER A 387 23.85 1.95 1.48
C SER A 387 25.29 1.76 1.01
N GLU A 388 25.49 1.26 -0.21
CA GLU A 388 26.80 1.16 -0.85
C GLU A 388 27.33 2.53 -1.27
N SER A 389 26.45 3.46 -1.64
CA SER A 389 26.79 4.83 -2.06
C SER A 389 27.37 5.69 -0.94
N SER A 390 27.06 5.38 0.33
CA SER A 390 27.57 6.12 1.49
C SER A 390 27.67 5.19 2.70
N ARG A 391 28.92 4.88 3.09
CA ARG A 391 29.23 3.98 4.22
C ARG A 391 28.65 4.44 5.56
N GLU A 392 28.28 5.70 5.69
CA GLU A 392 27.69 6.27 6.90
C GLU A 392 26.16 6.13 6.97
N LEU A 393 25.48 5.78 5.88
CA LEU A 393 24.03 5.60 5.85
C LEU A 393 23.67 4.15 6.19
N GLN A 394 23.06 3.98 7.36
CA GLN A 394 22.58 2.70 7.86
C GLN A 394 21.16 2.87 8.43
N ALA A 395 20.40 1.79 8.41
CA ALA A 395 19.07 1.73 9.02
C ALA A 395 18.83 0.35 9.62
N ASN A 396 18.10 0.29 10.72
CA ASN A 396 17.74 -0.95 11.40
C ASN A 396 16.24 -1.10 11.50
N ALA A 397 15.74 -2.30 11.26
CA ALA A 397 14.34 -2.64 11.45
C ALA A 397 14.19 -3.95 12.23
N ARG A 398 13.26 -4.02 13.19
CA ARG A 398 12.80 -5.28 13.81
C ARG A 398 11.45 -5.63 13.19
N MET A 399 11.29 -6.88 12.78
CA MET A 399 10.04 -7.44 12.25
C MET A 399 9.49 -8.44 13.27
N ARG A 400 8.28 -8.18 13.78
CA ARG A 400 7.58 -9.00 14.78
C ARG A 400 6.25 -9.47 14.20
N PHE A 401 6.02 -10.77 14.16
CA PHE A 401 4.81 -11.37 13.58
C PHE A 401 3.99 -12.04 14.66
N VAL A 402 2.69 -11.73 14.68
CA VAL A 402 1.70 -12.35 15.56
C VAL A 402 0.69 -13.12 14.71
N TYR A 403 0.19 -14.23 15.23
CA TYR A 403 -0.82 -15.05 14.58
C TYR A 403 -2.19 -14.81 15.22
N LEU A 404 -3.21 -14.61 14.38
CA LEU A 404 -4.61 -14.40 14.77
C LEU A 404 -5.42 -15.62 14.34
N PRO A 405 -5.66 -16.58 15.24
CA PRO A 405 -6.23 -17.87 14.87
C PRO A 405 -7.69 -17.77 14.43
N PHE A 406 -8.15 -18.79 13.73
CA PHE A 406 -9.56 -19.04 13.53
C PHE A 406 -10.12 -19.78 14.73
N THR A 407 -11.10 -19.20 15.43
CA THR A 407 -11.64 -19.80 16.66
C THR A 407 -13.16 -19.67 16.74
N LYS A 408 -13.82 -20.72 17.23
CA LYS A 408 -15.29 -20.76 17.39
C LYS A 408 -16.04 -20.31 16.13
N GLY A 409 -15.63 -20.83 14.96
CA GLY A 409 -16.31 -20.57 13.69
C GLY A 409 -16.08 -19.19 13.07
N LYS A 410 -15.09 -18.42 13.54
CA LYS A 410 -14.83 -17.06 13.06
C LYS A 410 -13.35 -16.71 13.02
N GLU A 411 -12.94 -15.89 12.06
CA GLU A 411 -11.58 -15.34 11.99
C GLU A 411 -11.38 -14.31 13.10
N ASN A 412 -10.28 -14.38 13.87
CA ASN A 412 -10.02 -13.39 14.92
C ASN A 412 -9.82 -11.97 14.38
N ILE A 413 -9.35 -11.81 13.15
CA ILE A 413 -9.29 -10.50 12.46
C ILE A 413 -10.69 -9.91 12.29
N GLU A 414 -11.73 -10.71 12.00
CA GLU A 414 -13.10 -10.21 11.94
C GLU A 414 -13.58 -9.71 13.31
N ARG A 415 -13.20 -10.39 14.40
CA ARG A 415 -13.48 -9.94 15.78
C ARG A 415 -12.80 -8.59 16.09
N VAL A 416 -11.55 -8.41 15.64
CA VAL A 416 -10.84 -7.13 15.75
C VAL A 416 -11.62 -6.02 15.04
N LEU A 417 -12.01 -6.25 13.79
CA LEU A 417 -12.77 -5.29 12.98
C LEU A 417 -14.13 -4.93 13.62
N GLU A 418 -14.84 -5.93 14.15
CA GLU A 418 -16.12 -5.73 14.83
C GLU A 418 -15.97 -4.96 16.14
N LYS A 419 -14.95 -5.28 16.94
CA LYS A 419 -14.68 -4.58 18.19
C LYS A 419 -14.36 -3.11 17.92
N LEU A 420 -13.52 -2.84 16.91
CA LEU A 420 -13.22 -1.48 16.50
C LEU A 420 -14.46 -0.73 15.99
N LYS A 421 -15.32 -1.36 15.18
CA LYS A 421 -16.60 -0.76 14.77
C LYS A 421 -17.49 -0.46 15.98
N SER A 422 -17.56 -1.36 16.96
CA SER A 422 -18.34 -1.16 18.20
C SER A 422 -17.78 -0.04 19.09
N ASP A 423 -16.46 0.17 19.07
CA ASP A 423 -15.79 1.28 19.75
C ASP A 423 -15.89 2.60 18.94
N GLY A 424 -16.62 2.57 17.81
CA GLY A 424 -16.95 3.72 16.99
C GLY A 424 -15.95 4.03 15.89
N PHE A 425 -14.90 3.24 15.66
CA PHE A 425 -13.96 3.50 14.57
C PHE A 425 -14.62 3.33 13.20
N VAL A 426 -14.36 4.27 12.27
CA VAL A 426 -14.84 4.16 10.89
C VAL A 426 -13.87 3.27 10.14
N ILE A 427 -14.27 2.03 9.88
CA ILE A 427 -13.42 1.04 9.20
C ILE A 427 -14.12 0.55 7.93
N SER A 428 -13.47 0.81 6.79
CA SER A 428 -13.84 0.29 5.48
C SER A 428 -13.20 -1.06 5.15
N GLU A 429 -12.22 -1.51 5.95
CA GLU A 429 -11.54 -2.80 5.77
C GLU A 429 -12.45 -3.98 6.17
N ASP A 430 -12.22 -5.10 5.49
CA ASP A 430 -12.74 -6.43 5.78
C ASP A 430 -11.58 -7.42 6.03
N PHE A 431 -11.88 -8.70 6.25
CA PHE A 431 -10.85 -9.71 6.46
C PHE A 431 -9.80 -9.72 5.34
N GLN A 432 -10.18 -9.57 4.07
CA GLN A 432 -9.27 -9.67 2.92
C GLN A 432 -8.43 -8.41 2.71
N SER A 433 -9.01 -7.24 2.97
CA SER A 433 -8.39 -5.92 2.79
C SER A 433 -7.67 -5.40 4.03
N PHE A 434 -7.88 -6.00 5.21
CA PHE A 434 -7.22 -5.57 6.44
C PHE A 434 -5.70 -5.53 6.30
N SER A 435 -5.11 -4.39 6.66
CA SER A 435 -3.67 -4.20 6.64
C SER A 435 -2.94 -5.32 7.40
N ARG A 436 -1.92 -5.92 6.77
CA ARG A 436 -1.13 -7.01 7.36
C ARG A 436 0.18 -6.51 7.96
N VAL A 437 0.53 -5.24 7.72
CA VAL A 437 1.78 -4.65 8.20
C VAL A 437 1.49 -3.26 8.77
N SER A 438 1.96 -3.01 9.98
CA SER A 438 1.95 -1.71 10.63
C SER A 438 3.38 -1.29 10.98
N VAL A 439 3.73 -0.03 10.70
CA VAL A 439 5.10 0.46 10.88
C VAL A 439 5.18 1.47 12.02
N ARG A 440 6.17 1.29 12.89
CA ARG A 440 6.61 2.26 13.91
C ARG A 440 7.97 2.79 13.54
N ARG A 441 8.18 4.08 13.78
CA ARG A 441 9.48 4.72 13.72
C ARG A 441 9.81 5.30 15.08
N LEU A 442 10.95 4.90 15.65
CA LEU A 442 11.39 5.31 16.98
C LEU A 442 10.29 5.09 18.04
N GLY A 443 9.62 3.94 18.01
CA GLY A 443 8.47 3.60 18.87
C GLY A 443 7.12 4.25 18.50
N ARG A 444 7.09 5.36 17.75
CA ARG A 444 5.84 6.03 17.33
C ARG A 444 5.22 5.33 16.12
N LEU A 445 3.93 5.02 16.17
CA LEU A 445 3.17 4.46 15.04
C LEU A 445 3.09 5.47 13.88
N LEU A 446 3.21 4.97 12.66
CA LEU A 446 2.94 5.73 11.44
C LEU A 446 1.54 5.31 10.95
N PRO A 447 0.48 6.08 11.23
CA PRO A 447 -0.91 5.63 11.04
C PRO A 447 -1.28 5.30 9.59
N ASP A 448 -0.63 5.93 8.60
CA ASP A 448 -0.91 5.71 7.17
C ASP A 448 -0.01 4.61 6.58
N ALA A 449 1.01 4.15 7.31
CA ALA A 449 1.88 3.03 6.93
C ALA A 449 1.17 1.67 7.11
N ARG A 450 0.05 1.50 6.41
CA ARG A 450 -0.82 0.31 6.41
C ARG A 450 -0.55 -0.52 5.15
N TRP A 451 0.41 -1.45 5.22
CA TRP A 451 0.78 -2.22 4.03
C TRP A 451 0.08 -3.59 3.99
N THR A 452 -0.08 -4.11 2.77
CA THR A 452 -0.48 -5.51 2.53
C THR A 452 0.65 -6.47 2.93
N LEU A 453 0.51 -7.76 2.62
CA LEU A 453 1.61 -8.72 2.78
C LEU A 453 2.89 -8.23 2.07
N LEU A 454 4.03 -8.33 2.76
CA LEU A 454 5.34 -8.14 2.12
C LEU A 454 5.65 -9.30 1.17
N PRO A 455 6.50 -9.12 0.16
CA PRO A 455 6.73 -10.13 -0.87
C PRO A 455 7.15 -11.51 -0.34
N PHE A 456 8.01 -11.59 0.69
CA PHE A 456 8.41 -12.89 1.25
C PHE A 456 7.28 -13.61 2.03
N MET A 457 6.24 -12.88 2.45
CA MET A 457 5.06 -13.43 3.13
C MET A 457 4.02 -13.96 2.14
N ASP A 458 4.11 -13.60 0.86
CA ASP A 458 3.10 -13.89 -0.14
C ASP A 458 3.29 -15.27 -0.77
N PHE A 459 2.38 -16.19 -0.44
CA PHE A 459 2.38 -17.55 -0.98
C PHE A 459 1.44 -17.76 -2.17
N ARG A 460 0.82 -16.72 -2.75
CA ARG A 460 -0.20 -16.84 -3.82
C ARG A 460 0.25 -17.70 -5.00
N ASN A 461 1.54 -17.69 -5.33
CA ASN A 461 2.11 -18.45 -6.45
C ASN A 461 2.49 -19.91 -6.13
N LYS A 462 2.51 -20.33 -4.86
CA LYS A 462 2.86 -21.72 -4.48
C LYS A 462 1.73 -22.70 -4.85
N LYS A 463 2.09 -23.95 -5.19
CA LYS A 463 1.16 -25.04 -5.57
C LYS A 463 1.27 -26.22 -4.59
N GLY A 464 0.19 -26.99 -4.46
CA GLY A 464 0.09 -28.14 -3.54
C GLY A 464 -0.82 -27.92 -2.33
N ILE A 465 -1.13 -28.98 -1.59
CA ILE A 465 -2.03 -28.94 -0.42
C ILE A 465 -1.43 -28.07 0.70
N LYS A 466 -0.15 -28.29 1.05
CA LYS A 466 0.58 -27.43 2.00
C LYS A 466 0.58 -25.96 1.57
N ALA A 467 0.65 -25.67 0.27
CA ALA A 467 0.58 -24.30 -0.24
C ALA A 467 -0.82 -23.68 -0.08
N GLN A 468 -1.90 -24.46 -0.10
CA GLN A 468 -3.25 -23.94 0.17
C GLN A 468 -3.41 -23.54 1.64
N ILE A 469 -2.91 -24.38 2.55
CA ILE A 469 -2.89 -24.07 3.99
C ILE A 469 -2.06 -22.80 4.22
N LEU A 470 -0.83 -22.73 3.69
CA LEU A 470 0.02 -21.54 3.80
C LEU A 470 -0.65 -20.27 3.22
N LYS A 471 -1.33 -20.35 2.07
CA LYS A 471 -2.07 -19.20 1.51
C LYS A 471 -3.18 -18.72 2.44
N ARG A 472 -3.96 -19.64 3.03
CA ARG A 472 -5.02 -19.30 3.98
C ARG A 472 -4.43 -18.72 5.26
N CYS A 473 -3.54 -19.47 5.91
CA CYS A 473 -2.96 -19.09 7.20
C CYS A 473 -2.04 -17.87 7.14
N SER A 474 -1.43 -17.54 5.98
CA SER A 474 -0.71 -16.27 5.81
C SER A 474 -1.61 -15.04 5.94
N GLN A 475 -2.92 -15.17 5.69
CA GLN A 475 -3.89 -14.10 5.92
C GLN A 475 -4.20 -13.90 7.41
N ARG A 476 -3.85 -14.86 8.26
CA ARG A 476 -4.01 -14.82 9.73
C ARG A 476 -2.81 -14.19 10.44
N VAL A 477 -1.84 -13.64 9.71
CA VAL A 477 -0.61 -13.05 10.28
C VAL A 477 -0.65 -11.52 10.20
N LYS A 478 -0.35 -10.84 11.31
CA LYS A 478 -0.06 -9.40 11.35
C LYS A 478 1.41 -9.17 11.68
N CYS A 479 2.06 -8.31 10.93
CA CYS A 479 3.45 -7.89 11.13
C CYS A 479 3.50 -6.48 11.73
N PHE A 480 4.27 -6.31 12.79
CA PHE A 480 4.67 -5.02 13.34
C PHE A 480 6.14 -4.78 13.01
N ILE A 481 6.40 -3.74 12.21
CA ILE A 481 7.76 -3.33 11.86
C ILE A 481 8.14 -2.15 12.73
N GLU A 482 9.28 -2.23 13.39
CA GLU A 482 9.84 -1.14 14.17
C GLU A 482 11.13 -0.70 13.54
N THR A 483 11.27 0.60 13.31
CA THR A 483 12.40 1.19 12.61
C THR A 483 13.12 2.20 13.49
N ASP A 484 14.43 2.27 13.33
CA ASP A 484 15.25 3.32 13.92
C ASP A 484 15.21 4.61 13.09
N GLY A 485 16.07 5.56 13.43
CA GLY A 485 16.16 6.86 12.78
C GLY A 485 16.69 6.85 11.35
N GLY A 486 17.20 5.71 10.85
CA GLY A 486 17.73 5.58 9.50
C GLY A 486 16.65 5.62 8.43
N PHE A 487 15.44 5.18 8.78
CA PHE A 487 14.23 5.35 7.97
C PHE A 487 13.70 6.78 8.09
N LYS A 488 13.47 7.46 6.97
CA LYS A 488 12.92 8.82 6.96
C LYS A 488 11.39 8.76 6.88
N PRO A 489 10.63 9.52 7.70
CA PRO A 489 9.19 9.62 7.57
C PRO A 489 8.79 10.66 6.51
N THR A 490 7.51 10.70 6.13
CA THR A 490 6.89 11.83 5.43
C THR A 490 6.90 13.10 6.31
N LEU A 491 6.62 14.27 5.71
CA LEU A 491 6.57 15.56 6.42
C LEU A 491 5.52 15.58 7.55
N SER A 492 4.38 14.93 7.35
CA SER A 492 3.31 14.73 8.33
C SER A 492 3.61 13.64 9.37
N LYS A 493 4.71 12.88 9.19
CA LYS A 493 5.10 11.71 9.98
C LYS A 493 4.00 10.65 10.09
N THR A 494 3.23 10.46 9.02
CA THR A 494 2.17 9.44 8.95
C THR A 494 2.56 8.18 8.20
N ASP A 495 3.59 8.25 7.33
CA ASP A 495 4.18 7.09 6.63
C ASP A 495 5.71 7.25 6.53
N LEU A 496 6.40 6.22 6.02
CA LEU A 496 7.79 6.28 5.60
C LEU A 496 7.92 6.96 4.23
N ALA A 497 8.93 7.81 4.07
CA ALA A 497 9.20 8.51 2.82
C ALA A 497 9.46 7.50 1.68
N HIS A 498 8.59 7.49 0.67
CA HIS A 498 8.58 6.48 -0.39
C HIS A 498 9.86 6.44 -1.23
N HIS A 499 10.51 7.59 -1.42
CA HIS A 499 11.75 7.70 -2.22
C HIS A 499 13.03 7.38 -1.43
N ASN A 500 12.93 7.05 -0.14
CA ASN A 500 14.09 6.62 0.63
C ASN A 500 14.50 5.18 0.23
N PRO A 501 15.77 4.92 -0.14
CA PRO A 501 16.22 3.60 -0.56
C PRO A 501 15.97 2.49 0.48
N PHE A 502 16.10 2.78 1.77
CA PHE A 502 15.81 1.81 2.84
C PHE A 502 14.31 1.49 2.92
N THR A 503 13.44 2.49 2.74
CA THR A 503 11.98 2.28 2.68
C THR A 503 11.61 1.39 1.49
N ALA A 504 12.19 1.64 0.31
CA ALA A 504 11.97 0.81 -0.88
C ALA A 504 12.45 -0.64 -0.66
N ALA A 505 13.67 -0.82 -0.16
CA ALA A 505 14.23 -2.13 0.16
C ALA A 505 13.41 -2.92 1.20
N LEU A 506 12.90 -2.24 2.23
CA LEU A 506 12.02 -2.84 3.24
C LEU A 506 10.67 -3.26 2.64
N LYS A 507 10.02 -2.40 1.83
CA LYS A 507 8.72 -2.68 1.22
C LYS A 507 8.79 -3.80 0.18
N ASN A 508 9.92 -3.91 -0.53
CA ASN A 508 10.19 -4.95 -1.53
C ASN A 508 10.93 -6.18 -0.97
N PHE A 509 11.09 -6.27 0.36
CA PHE A 509 11.80 -7.37 0.99
C PHE A 509 11.18 -8.75 0.63
N GLY A 510 11.93 -9.55 -0.14
CA GLY A 510 11.51 -10.84 -0.67
C GLY A 510 11.43 -10.92 -2.20
N ASN A 511 11.38 -9.78 -2.90
CA ASN A 511 11.50 -9.70 -4.36
C ASN A 511 12.95 -9.55 -4.81
N LYS A 512 13.20 -9.70 -6.11
CA LYS A 512 14.47 -9.26 -6.72
C LYS A 512 14.51 -7.73 -6.68
N PHE A 513 15.58 -7.18 -6.12
CA PHE A 513 15.74 -5.73 -5.96
C PHE A 513 15.72 -4.99 -7.30
N SER A 514 14.99 -3.88 -7.36
CA SER A 514 15.04 -2.93 -8.49
C SER A 514 16.37 -2.16 -8.49
N GLU A 515 16.71 -1.42 -9.55
CA GLU A 515 18.00 -0.70 -9.62
C GLU A 515 18.22 0.32 -8.51
N LYS A 516 17.15 1.01 -8.07
CA LYS A 516 17.20 1.94 -6.92
C LYS A 516 17.49 1.23 -5.60
N GLU A 517 17.32 -0.09 -5.55
CA GLU A 517 17.55 -0.94 -4.40
C GLU A 517 18.87 -1.73 -4.51
N LYS A 518 19.50 -1.80 -5.69
CA LYS A 518 20.79 -2.49 -5.89
C LYS A 518 21.89 -1.89 -5.01
N ASP A 519 21.78 -0.60 -4.67
CA ASP A 519 22.72 0.12 -3.79
C ASP A 519 22.48 -0.13 -2.28
N VAL A 520 21.55 -1.02 -1.90
CA VAL A 520 21.23 -1.32 -0.50
C VAL A 520 21.50 -2.78 -0.19
N THR A 521 22.48 -3.02 0.68
CA THR A 521 22.74 -4.34 1.26
C THR A 521 21.80 -4.59 2.44
N VAL A 522 21.21 -5.79 2.52
CA VAL A 522 20.28 -6.19 3.59
C VAL A 522 20.82 -7.44 4.28
N GLU A 523 21.15 -7.32 5.57
CA GLU A 523 21.55 -8.44 6.42
C GLU A 523 20.39 -8.86 7.34
N ILE A 524 20.05 -10.15 7.34
CA ILE A 524 18.95 -10.70 8.13
C ILE A 524 19.51 -11.38 9.38
N ARG A 525 19.09 -10.95 10.57
CA ARG A 525 19.49 -11.54 11.85
C ARG A 525 18.28 -12.08 12.61
N LYS A 526 18.34 -13.33 13.04
CA LYS A 526 17.37 -13.93 13.97
C LYS A 526 18.10 -14.34 15.23
N ALA A 527 17.77 -13.72 16.36
CA ALA A 527 18.57 -13.77 17.58
C ALA A 527 20.05 -13.41 17.28
N THR A 528 20.99 -14.32 17.53
CA THR A 528 22.42 -14.13 17.27
C THR A 528 22.87 -14.66 15.90
N LYS A 529 21.98 -15.29 15.11
CA LYS A 529 22.33 -15.95 13.85
C LYS A 529 21.99 -15.08 12.65
N VAL A 530 22.92 -14.98 11.70
CA VAL A 530 22.67 -14.39 10.37
C VAL A 530 22.01 -15.45 9.49
N LEU A 531 20.92 -15.10 8.81
CA LEU A 531 20.15 -16.00 7.96
C LEU A 531 20.19 -15.54 6.50
N THR A 532 20.10 -16.51 5.58
CA THR A 532 19.77 -16.21 4.18
C THR A 532 18.27 -16.01 4.02
N LEU A 533 17.85 -15.27 2.99
CA LEU A 533 16.42 -15.07 2.69
C LEU A 533 15.67 -16.41 2.52
N LEU A 534 16.29 -17.41 1.88
CA LEU A 534 15.69 -18.73 1.70
C LEU A 534 15.45 -19.42 3.06
N LYS A 535 16.43 -19.38 3.96
CA LYS A 535 16.29 -20.01 5.29
C LYS A 535 15.22 -19.31 6.12
N LEU A 536 15.16 -17.97 6.07
CA LEU A 536 14.10 -17.19 6.70
C LEU A 536 12.71 -17.61 6.17
N GLN A 537 12.56 -17.71 4.85
CA GLN A 537 11.30 -18.13 4.22
C GLN A 537 10.87 -19.54 4.64
N MET A 538 11.81 -20.47 4.82
CA MET A 538 11.50 -21.81 5.32
C MET A 538 11.02 -21.76 6.78
N GLU A 539 11.77 -21.09 7.66
CA GLU A 539 11.41 -20.99 9.08
C GLU A 539 10.07 -20.27 9.29
N TYR A 540 9.77 -19.27 8.45
CA TYR A 540 8.49 -18.56 8.49
C TYR A 540 7.31 -19.46 8.07
N GLN A 541 7.50 -20.33 7.08
CA GLN A 541 6.48 -21.31 6.68
C GLN A 541 6.24 -22.35 7.76
N ASP A 542 7.31 -22.88 8.35
CA ASP A 542 7.24 -23.85 9.44
C ASP A 542 6.52 -23.24 10.65
N TRP A 543 6.83 -21.98 10.98
CA TRP A 543 6.14 -21.23 12.02
C TRP A 543 4.63 -21.10 11.73
N ILE A 544 4.22 -20.65 10.52
CA ILE A 544 2.79 -20.56 10.17
C ILE A 544 2.08 -21.91 10.34
N LEU A 545 2.69 -22.99 9.86
CA LEU A 545 2.11 -24.32 9.96
C LEU A 545 1.99 -24.77 11.40
N GLN A 546 3.00 -24.52 12.23
CA GLN A 546 2.95 -24.79 13.67
C GLN A 546 1.81 -24.00 14.35
N MET A 547 1.68 -22.70 14.06
CA MET A 547 0.63 -21.87 14.63
C MET A 547 -0.77 -22.36 14.26
N HIS A 548 -0.96 -22.75 12.99
CA HIS A 548 -2.21 -23.35 12.52
C HIS A 548 -2.55 -24.65 13.27
N HIS A 549 -1.57 -25.55 13.42
CA HIS A 549 -1.78 -26.84 14.10
C HIS A 549 -1.99 -26.72 15.61
N GLN A 550 -1.62 -25.61 16.24
CA GLN A 550 -1.71 -25.46 17.70
C GLN A 550 -2.88 -24.57 18.14
N TYR A 551 -3.33 -23.63 17.30
CA TYR A 551 -4.24 -22.56 17.73
C TYR A 551 -5.51 -22.40 16.87
N ASP A 552 -5.59 -22.98 15.66
CA ASP A 552 -6.80 -22.87 14.84
C ASP A 552 -7.82 -23.95 15.21
N GLU A 553 -9.06 -23.55 15.46
CA GLU A 553 -10.21 -24.44 15.70
C GLU A 553 -11.15 -24.39 14.47
N GLU A 554 -10.80 -25.11 13.39
CA GLU A 554 -11.60 -25.09 12.16
C GLU A 554 -13.01 -25.68 12.39
N ALA A 555 -13.16 -26.74 13.19
CA ALA A 555 -14.43 -27.23 13.72
C ALA A 555 -14.20 -28.17 14.93
N ASP A 556 -15.00 -28.00 15.99
CA ASP A 556 -14.84 -28.72 17.26
C ASP A 556 -15.49 -30.12 17.22
N SER A 557 -16.75 -30.23 16.80
CA SER A 557 -17.46 -31.51 16.68
C SER A 557 -18.58 -31.48 15.63
N GLY A 558 -18.98 -32.67 15.16
CA GLY A 558 -20.21 -32.87 14.39
C GLY A 558 -21.47 -32.92 15.25
N GLU A 559 -22.63 -32.93 14.61
CA GLU A 559 -23.93 -33.13 15.29
C GLU A 559 -24.20 -34.61 15.62
N ASP A 560 -23.33 -35.50 15.16
CA ASP A 560 -23.38 -36.95 15.34
C ASP A 560 -22.14 -37.49 16.08
N GLN A 561 -22.26 -38.71 16.61
CA GLN A 561 -21.12 -39.42 17.20
C GLN A 561 -20.09 -39.76 16.10
N PRO A 562 -18.80 -39.39 16.26
CA PRO A 562 -17.79 -39.63 15.25
C PRO A 562 -17.40 -41.11 15.16
N VAL A 563 -16.99 -41.53 13.97
CA VAL A 563 -16.13 -42.70 13.83
C VAL A 563 -14.68 -42.24 13.94
N ILE A 564 -13.94 -42.76 14.93
CA ILE A 564 -12.54 -42.42 15.15
C ILE A 564 -11.67 -43.34 14.30
N ILE A 565 -10.74 -42.77 13.53
CA ILE A 565 -9.72 -43.51 12.78
C ILE A 565 -8.35 -43.10 13.31
N VAL A 566 -7.56 -44.09 13.71
CA VAL A 566 -6.17 -43.93 14.15
C VAL A 566 -5.26 -44.45 13.04
N GLY A 567 -4.27 -43.65 12.63
CA GLY A 567 -3.37 -43.95 11.51
C GLY A 567 -4.08 -44.00 10.16
N PRO A 568 -4.77 -42.92 9.72
CA PRO A 568 -5.57 -42.93 8.50
C PRO A 568 -4.72 -43.23 7.26
N ALA A 569 -5.06 -44.30 6.53
CA ALA A 569 -4.43 -44.58 5.26
C ALA A 569 -4.72 -43.44 4.25
N ASN A 570 -3.74 -43.11 3.40
CA ASN A 570 -3.84 -42.09 2.35
C ASN A 570 -4.07 -40.64 2.86
N GLU A 571 -3.41 -40.23 3.95
CA GLU A 571 -3.36 -38.85 4.48
C GLU A 571 -3.30 -37.76 3.40
N LYS A 572 -2.44 -37.93 2.38
CA LYS A 572 -2.29 -36.97 1.26
C LYS A 572 -3.56 -36.77 0.44
N ALA A 573 -4.34 -37.83 0.22
CA ALA A 573 -5.58 -37.77 -0.55
C ALA A 573 -6.74 -37.21 0.29
N LEU A 574 -6.76 -37.60 1.56
CA LEU A 574 -7.69 -37.06 2.55
C LEU A 574 -7.41 -35.59 2.84
N GLY A 575 -6.16 -35.13 2.70
CA GLY A 575 -5.73 -33.74 2.87
C GLY A 575 -5.50 -33.35 4.33
N ILE A 576 -5.15 -34.33 5.14
CA ILE A 576 -4.95 -34.28 6.60
C ILE A 576 -3.50 -34.68 6.94
N SER A 577 -3.08 -34.38 8.16
CA SER A 577 -1.75 -34.65 8.74
C SER A 577 -1.76 -35.21 10.16
N SER A 578 -2.93 -35.29 10.80
CA SER A 578 -3.05 -35.91 12.13
C SER A 578 -3.13 -37.44 12.06
N ASP A 579 -2.50 -38.10 13.03
CA ASP A 579 -2.61 -39.55 13.25
C ASP A 579 -4.02 -39.95 13.74
N VAL A 580 -4.83 -39.00 14.22
CA VAL A 580 -6.19 -39.25 14.69
C VAL A 580 -7.16 -38.36 13.93
N ILE A 581 -8.18 -38.95 13.32
CA ILE A 581 -9.27 -38.24 12.65
C ILE A 581 -10.64 -38.71 13.14
N ARG A 582 -11.57 -37.76 13.21
CA ARG A 582 -12.98 -38.00 13.51
C ARG A 582 -13.79 -37.85 12.23
N VAL A 583 -14.50 -38.91 11.85
CA VAL A 583 -15.36 -38.95 10.67
C VAL A 583 -16.81 -38.75 11.10
N HIS A 584 -17.41 -37.66 10.63
CA HIS A 584 -18.78 -37.26 10.91
C HIS A 584 -19.65 -37.35 9.66
N GLN A 585 -20.93 -37.64 9.84
CA GLN A 585 -21.95 -37.59 8.78
C GLN A 585 -22.71 -36.26 8.79
N VAL A 586 -22.72 -35.55 9.91
CA VAL A 586 -23.44 -34.27 10.05
C VAL A 586 -22.54 -33.26 10.75
N LEU A 587 -22.41 -32.07 10.16
CA LEU A 587 -21.61 -30.99 10.72
C LEU A 587 -22.34 -29.66 10.65
N ASN A 588 -22.37 -28.94 11.76
CA ASN A 588 -22.90 -27.59 11.80
C ASN A 588 -21.82 -26.59 11.38
N ARG A 589 -22.12 -25.77 10.36
CA ARG A 589 -21.23 -24.68 9.94
C ARG A 589 -22.03 -23.54 9.33
N LYS A 590 -21.74 -22.30 9.77
CA LYS A 590 -22.46 -21.07 9.37
C LYS A 590 -23.98 -21.19 9.64
N GLU A 591 -24.34 -21.63 10.84
CA GLU A 591 -25.73 -21.79 11.30
C GLU A 591 -26.58 -22.71 10.40
N LYS A 592 -25.91 -23.59 9.64
CA LYS A 592 -26.53 -24.57 8.76
C LYS A 592 -25.98 -25.94 9.09
N SER A 593 -26.88 -26.91 9.27
CA SER A 593 -26.53 -28.32 9.38
C SER A 593 -26.30 -28.89 7.98
N TRP A 594 -25.08 -29.37 7.73
CA TRP A 594 -24.68 -30.02 6.49
C TRP A 594 -24.61 -31.53 6.74
N LYS A 595 -25.25 -32.32 5.87
CA LYS A 595 -25.42 -33.75 6.11
C LYS A 595 -25.00 -34.63 4.94
N ARG A 596 -24.58 -35.86 5.24
CA ARG A 596 -24.38 -36.93 4.27
C ARG A 596 -25.62 -37.09 3.38
N GLY A 597 -25.38 -37.26 2.08
CA GLY A 597 -26.42 -37.34 1.05
C GLY A 597 -26.94 -35.99 0.54
N GLN A 598 -26.53 -34.86 1.15
CA GLN A 598 -26.94 -33.54 0.70
C GLN A 598 -26.30 -33.18 -0.65
N LYS A 599 -27.14 -32.69 -1.56
CA LYS A 599 -26.77 -32.25 -2.90
C LYS A 599 -26.22 -30.82 -2.83
N ILE A 600 -25.04 -30.63 -3.38
CA ILE A 600 -24.31 -29.36 -3.35
C ILE A 600 -23.76 -28.97 -4.72
N LYS A 601 -23.47 -27.68 -4.85
CA LYS A 601 -22.81 -27.05 -5.98
C LYS A 601 -21.55 -26.36 -5.49
N VAL A 602 -20.41 -26.86 -5.94
CA VAL A 602 -19.07 -26.33 -5.66
C VAL A 602 -18.70 -25.36 -6.77
N LEU A 603 -18.66 -24.07 -6.47
CA LEU A 603 -18.42 -23.01 -7.43
C LEU A 603 -17.01 -23.07 -8.02
N LYS A 604 -16.87 -22.53 -9.24
CA LYS A 604 -15.58 -22.38 -9.91
C LYS A 604 -14.61 -21.62 -9.00
N GLY A 605 -13.41 -22.18 -8.76
CA GLY A 605 -12.38 -21.59 -7.91
C GLY A 605 -12.48 -21.93 -6.41
N ALA A 606 -13.32 -22.90 -6.03
CA ALA A 606 -13.40 -23.39 -4.64
C ALA A 606 -12.12 -24.05 -4.13
N CYS A 607 -11.53 -24.94 -4.92
CA CYS A 607 -10.30 -25.66 -4.56
C CYS A 607 -9.46 -25.94 -5.82
N ALA A 608 -8.23 -26.42 -5.64
CA ALA A 608 -7.49 -27.03 -6.75
C ALA A 608 -8.31 -28.20 -7.33
N GLY A 609 -8.48 -28.21 -8.65
CA GLY A 609 -9.41 -29.11 -9.35
C GLY A 609 -10.67 -28.40 -9.86
N CYS A 610 -11.32 -27.57 -9.04
CA CYS A 610 -12.57 -26.85 -9.39
C CYS A 610 -12.35 -25.51 -10.12
N HIS A 611 -11.19 -25.28 -10.72
CA HIS A 611 -10.77 -23.97 -11.24
C HIS A 611 -11.45 -23.50 -12.55
N ARG A 612 -12.02 -24.42 -13.35
CA ARG A 612 -12.61 -24.10 -14.66
C ARG A 612 -14.13 -24.17 -14.70
N THR A 613 -14.73 -25.00 -13.86
CA THR A 613 -16.16 -25.33 -13.93
C THR A 613 -16.74 -25.51 -12.54
N THR A 614 -18.00 -25.13 -12.38
CA THR A 614 -18.80 -25.45 -11.21
C THR A 614 -19.13 -26.95 -11.20
N ILE A 615 -18.91 -27.62 -10.06
CA ILE A 615 -19.13 -29.06 -9.88
C ILE A 615 -20.41 -29.27 -9.07
N TYR A 616 -21.29 -30.17 -9.52
CA TYR A 616 -22.40 -30.65 -8.72
C TYR A 616 -21.93 -31.93 -8.01
N ALA A 617 -22.12 -32.03 -6.70
CA ALA A 617 -21.62 -33.13 -5.90
C ALA A 617 -22.59 -33.48 -4.75
N THR A 618 -22.43 -34.66 -4.17
CA THR A 618 -23.15 -35.11 -2.99
C THR A 618 -22.17 -35.19 -1.81
N ILE A 619 -22.51 -34.63 -0.66
CA ILE A 619 -21.69 -34.75 0.56
C ILE A 619 -21.71 -36.20 1.05
N GLU A 620 -20.55 -36.75 1.39
CA GLU A 620 -20.41 -38.10 1.91
C GLU A 620 -20.03 -38.09 3.39
N TYR A 621 -18.97 -37.37 3.77
CA TYR A 621 -18.46 -37.30 5.15
C TYR A 621 -17.78 -35.95 5.44
N PHE A 622 -17.61 -35.65 6.72
CA PHE A 622 -16.75 -34.59 7.22
C PHE A 622 -15.59 -35.20 8.01
N LEU A 623 -14.39 -34.67 7.83
CA LEU A 623 -13.20 -35.10 8.56
C LEU A 623 -12.73 -33.96 9.46
N LEU A 624 -12.53 -34.25 10.74
CA LEU A 624 -11.93 -33.34 11.72
C LEU A 624 -10.65 -34.00 12.25
N GLU A 625 -9.55 -33.28 12.30
CA GLU A 625 -8.31 -33.77 12.92
C GLU A 625 -8.36 -33.67 14.46
N GLY A 626 -7.71 -34.62 15.13
CA GLY A 626 -7.58 -34.63 16.59
C GLY A 626 -8.81 -35.16 17.34
N PHE A 627 -8.71 -35.25 18.66
CA PHE A 627 -9.84 -35.57 19.53
C PHE A 627 -10.74 -34.34 19.74
N GLU A 628 -11.94 -34.56 20.26
CA GLU A 628 -12.83 -33.46 20.61
C GLU A 628 -12.22 -32.62 21.75
N GLY A 629 -12.23 -31.29 21.60
CA GLY A 629 -11.55 -30.36 22.51
C GLY A 629 -10.06 -30.13 22.23
N ASP A 630 -9.45 -30.86 21.29
CA ASP A 630 -8.09 -30.53 20.82
C ASP A 630 -8.13 -29.24 19.98
N ALA A 631 -7.29 -28.26 20.34
CA ALA A 631 -7.09 -27.09 19.51
C ALA A 631 -6.12 -27.42 18.37
N GLY A 632 -6.45 -26.97 17.15
CA GLY A 632 -5.64 -27.25 15.97
C GLY A 632 -6.24 -28.30 15.04
N GLY A 633 -5.72 -28.32 13.82
CA GLY A 633 -6.00 -29.37 12.85
C GLY A 633 -6.98 -28.96 11.74
N GLU A 634 -6.86 -29.67 10.62
CA GLU A 634 -7.60 -29.36 9.40
C GLU A 634 -8.97 -30.03 9.35
N ALA A 635 -10.01 -29.28 9.02
CA ALA A 635 -11.35 -29.82 8.80
C ALA A 635 -11.72 -29.86 7.32
N ARG A 636 -12.34 -30.96 6.87
CA ARG A 636 -12.54 -31.26 5.45
C ARG A 636 -13.92 -31.85 5.13
N ILE A 637 -14.37 -31.64 3.90
CA ILE A 637 -15.62 -32.16 3.34
C ILE A 637 -15.26 -33.17 2.26
N ILE A 638 -15.73 -34.40 2.41
CA ILE A 638 -15.65 -35.43 1.37
C ILE A 638 -16.94 -35.40 0.56
N CYS A 639 -16.82 -35.22 -0.75
CA CYS A 639 -17.97 -35.13 -1.63
C CYS A 639 -17.75 -35.86 -2.96
N ARG A 640 -18.79 -36.51 -3.46
CA ARG A 640 -18.77 -37.26 -4.71
C ARG A 640 -19.40 -36.44 -5.83
N ALA A 641 -18.65 -36.21 -6.90
CA ALA A 641 -19.17 -35.47 -8.06
C ALA A 641 -20.32 -36.24 -8.74
N ILE A 642 -21.28 -35.51 -9.34
CA ILE A 642 -22.49 -36.05 -10.00
C ILE A 642 -22.18 -37.00 -11.18
N ASP A 643 -20.94 -37.00 -11.67
CA ASP A 643 -20.45 -37.90 -12.71
C ASP A 643 -19.82 -39.20 -12.21
N ILE A 644 -19.68 -39.35 -10.90
CA ILE A 644 -19.12 -40.53 -10.25
C ILE A 644 -20.27 -41.39 -9.71
N PRO A 645 -20.40 -42.65 -10.16
CA PRO A 645 -21.40 -43.58 -9.63
C PRO A 645 -21.28 -43.78 -8.11
N ASP A 646 -22.37 -44.11 -7.45
CA ASP A 646 -22.45 -44.30 -6.00
C ASP A 646 -21.42 -45.33 -5.50
N GLU A 647 -21.22 -46.42 -6.24
CA GLU A 647 -20.24 -47.48 -5.96
C GLU A 647 -18.77 -46.98 -5.92
N ASN A 648 -18.49 -45.87 -6.60
CA ASN A 648 -17.15 -45.27 -6.71
C ASN A 648 -16.97 -44.05 -5.78
N GLY A 649 -17.95 -43.79 -4.91
CA GLY A 649 -17.85 -42.82 -3.81
C GLY A 649 -16.92 -43.27 -2.70
N SER A 650 -16.77 -42.42 -1.68
CA SER A 650 -15.96 -42.78 -0.51
C SER A 650 -16.62 -43.92 0.28
N PHE A 651 -15.78 -44.76 0.89
CA PHE A 651 -16.22 -45.94 1.63
C PHE A 651 -15.57 -45.95 3.01
N LEU A 652 -16.40 -46.00 4.05
CA LEU A 652 -15.99 -46.13 5.44
C LEU A 652 -16.23 -47.57 5.89
N SER A 653 -15.15 -48.30 6.20
CA SER A 653 -15.22 -49.63 6.82
C SER A 653 -15.06 -49.49 8.33
N VAL A 654 -16.00 -50.02 9.11
CA VAL A 654 -15.92 -50.06 10.57
C VAL A 654 -15.88 -51.53 10.97
N GLY A 655 -14.71 -52.04 11.34
CA GLY A 655 -14.53 -53.36 11.94
C GLY A 655 -14.58 -53.29 13.47
N ASP A 656 -14.47 -54.44 14.13
CA ASP A 656 -14.58 -54.54 15.59
C ASP A 656 -13.42 -53.81 16.33
N GLU A 657 -12.25 -53.69 15.70
CA GLU A 657 -11.06 -53.02 16.28
C GLU A 657 -10.45 -51.93 15.40
N ASP A 658 -10.80 -51.86 14.11
CA ASP A 658 -10.21 -50.92 13.15
C ASP A 658 -11.26 -50.24 12.26
N ALA A 659 -11.19 -48.91 12.16
CA ALA A 659 -11.96 -48.13 11.19
C ALA A 659 -11.04 -47.58 10.08
N SER A 660 -11.49 -47.62 8.83
CA SER A 660 -10.71 -47.11 7.69
C SER A 660 -11.60 -46.37 6.70
N LEU A 661 -11.07 -45.29 6.11
CA LEU A 661 -11.78 -44.46 5.13
C LEU A 661 -11.05 -44.44 3.79
N GLU A 662 -11.69 -44.99 2.77
CA GLU A 662 -11.23 -44.92 1.39
C GLU A 662 -11.91 -43.77 0.65
N ILE A 663 -11.14 -42.80 0.14
CA ILE A 663 -11.69 -41.66 -0.61
C ILE A 663 -12.24 -42.03 -2.00
N ARG A 664 -11.68 -43.07 -2.64
CA ARG A 664 -12.00 -43.54 -4.01
C ARG A 664 -12.08 -42.39 -5.04
N GLY A 665 -13.21 -42.22 -5.73
CA GLY A 665 -13.42 -41.15 -6.71
C GLY A 665 -13.78 -39.80 -6.10
N SER A 666 -14.06 -39.74 -4.80
CA SER A 666 -14.56 -38.54 -4.15
C SER A 666 -13.48 -37.46 -4.00
N LEU A 667 -13.95 -36.22 -3.86
CA LEU A 667 -13.13 -35.04 -3.70
C LEU A 667 -13.06 -34.66 -2.23
N SER A 668 -11.87 -34.32 -1.77
CA SER A 668 -11.64 -33.76 -0.43
C SER A 668 -11.45 -32.25 -0.52
N LEU A 669 -12.39 -31.50 0.05
CA LEU A 669 -12.41 -30.03 0.06
C LEU A 669 -12.11 -29.51 1.47
N PRO A 670 -11.33 -28.43 1.65
CA PRO A 670 -11.19 -27.81 2.97
C PRO A 670 -12.54 -27.22 3.41
N ILE A 671 -12.89 -27.31 4.70
CA ILE A 671 -14.20 -26.86 5.20
C ILE A 671 -14.51 -25.39 4.90
N SER A 672 -13.47 -24.55 4.83
CA SER A 672 -13.52 -23.11 4.53
C SER A 672 -14.19 -22.76 3.20
N VAL A 673 -14.43 -23.73 2.30
CA VAL A 673 -15.25 -23.51 1.10
C VAL A 673 -16.72 -23.19 1.43
N ILE A 674 -17.22 -23.63 2.59
CA ILE A 674 -18.54 -23.23 3.11
C ILE A 674 -18.49 -21.76 3.52
N ASP A 675 -17.46 -21.37 4.27
CA ASP A 675 -17.33 -20.01 4.82
C ASP A 675 -17.20 -18.95 3.72
N SER A 676 -16.51 -19.28 2.63
CA SER A 676 -16.35 -18.42 1.45
C SER A 676 -17.56 -18.41 0.49
N GLY A 677 -18.67 -19.09 0.85
CA GLY A 677 -19.87 -19.17 0.01
C GLY A 677 -19.68 -19.95 -1.30
N LYS A 678 -18.59 -20.71 -1.42
CA LYS A 678 -18.25 -21.48 -2.63
C LYS A 678 -18.92 -22.85 -2.69
N VAL A 679 -19.61 -23.25 -1.63
CA VAL A 679 -20.48 -24.42 -1.59
C VAL A 679 -21.91 -23.97 -1.32
N ILE A 680 -22.83 -24.35 -2.22
CA ILE A 680 -24.25 -23.99 -2.14
C ILE A 680 -25.08 -25.27 -2.14
N ALA A 681 -26.08 -25.36 -1.26
CA ALA A 681 -27.05 -26.45 -1.28
C ALA A 681 -27.93 -26.37 -2.55
N VAL A 682 -28.16 -27.51 -3.19
CA VAL A 682 -28.92 -27.60 -4.44
C VAL A 682 -30.28 -28.21 -4.16
N GLU A 683 -31.34 -27.52 -4.57
CA GLU A 683 -32.71 -28.04 -4.48
C GLU A 683 -32.93 -29.23 -5.43
N SER A 684 -33.87 -30.10 -5.07
CA SER A 684 -34.19 -31.31 -5.86
C SER A 684 -34.48 -31.00 -7.33
N ILE A 685 -35.19 -29.91 -7.61
CA ILE A 685 -35.55 -29.49 -8.98
C ILE A 685 -34.31 -29.12 -9.81
N GLU A 686 -33.38 -28.33 -9.27
CA GLU A 686 -32.13 -28.00 -9.98
C GLU A 686 -31.28 -29.26 -10.21
N TRP A 687 -31.23 -30.16 -9.22
CA TRP A 687 -30.49 -31.41 -9.31
C TRP A 687 -31.05 -32.34 -10.39
N GLU A 688 -32.37 -32.54 -10.43
CA GLU A 688 -33.07 -33.34 -11.42
C GLU A 688 -32.94 -32.74 -12.82
N ASN A 689 -33.06 -31.42 -12.96
CA ASN A 689 -32.80 -30.73 -14.23
C ASN A 689 -31.38 -30.97 -14.73
N ARG A 690 -30.39 -31.00 -13.82
CA ARG A 690 -29.00 -31.25 -14.18
C ARG A 690 -28.77 -32.71 -14.57
N LEU A 691 -29.38 -33.66 -13.85
CA LEU A 691 -29.40 -35.08 -14.20
C LEU A 691 -30.06 -35.29 -15.57
N THR A 692 -31.19 -34.65 -15.83
CA THR A 692 -31.93 -34.74 -17.11
C THR A 692 -31.11 -34.16 -18.25
N LYS A 693 -30.48 -32.99 -18.08
CA LYS A 693 -29.56 -32.43 -19.10
C LYS A 693 -28.39 -33.35 -19.41
N LYS A 694 -27.88 -34.07 -18.40
CA LYS A 694 -26.81 -35.05 -18.55
C LYS A 694 -27.30 -36.32 -19.24
N GLN A 695 -28.50 -36.78 -18.89
CA GLN A 695 -29.19 -37.88 -19.57
C GLN A 695 -29.45 -37.49 -21.01
N GLN A 696 -30.08 -36.36 -21.34
CA GLN A 696 -30.30 -35.88 -22.71
C GLN A 696 -29.01 -35.74 -23.54
N LYS A 697 -27.90 -35.28 -22.95
CA LYS A 697 -26.57 -35.30 -23.61
C LYS A 697 -25.99 -36.70 -23.80
N SER A 698 -26.50 -37.68 -23.06
CA SER A 698 -26.20 -39.11 -23.18
C SER A 698 -27.24 -39.85 -24.05
N THR A 699 -28.46 -39.33 -24.21
CA THR A 699 -29.56 -39.91 -25.01
C THR A 699 -29.68 -39.31 -26.43
N SER A 700 -28.96 -38.24 -26.78
CA SER A 700 -28.94 -37.67 -28.14
C SER A 700 -28.13 -38.49 -29.16
N ILE A 701 -27.86 -39.76 -28.87
CA ILE A 701 -27.31 -40.77 -29.79
C ILE A 701 -28.17 -42.03 -29.66
N TYR A 702 -29.45 -41.93 -30.02
CA TYR A 702 -30.34 -43.07 -30.27
C TYR A 702 -31.43 -42.64 -31.25
N LEU A 703 -31.29 -43.02 -32.53
CA LEU A 703 -32.35 -43.01 -33.53
C LEU A 703 -32.44 -44.45 -34.09
N PRO A 704 -33.61 -45.11 -34.05
CA PRO A 704 -33.77 -46.49 -34.45
C PRO A 704 -34.09 -46.65 -35.95
N GLY A 705 -33.57 -47.72 -36.57
CA GLY A 705 -34.28 -48.45 -37.62
C GLY A 705 -33.91 -48.19 -39.09
N ALA A 706 -33.27 -49.20 -39.68
CA ALA A 706 -33.54 -49.81 -40.99
C ALA A 706 -33.37 -48.99 -42.30
N ASN A 707 -32.51 -49.49 -43.18
CA ASN A 707 -32.72 -49.43 -44.63
C ASN A 707 -32.83 -50.86 -45.16
N HIS A 708 -34.04 -51.26 -45.52
CA HIS A 708 -34.25 -52.05 -46.73
C HIS A 708 -34.30 -51.06 -47.90
N TYR A 709 -33.35 -51.25 -48.83
CA TYR A 709 -33.42 -51.10 -50.29
C TYR A 709 -34.82 -50.84 -50.87
N GLU A 710 -35.06 -50.14 -51.96
CA GLU A 710 -34.29 -49.61 -53.10
C GLU A 710 -35.34 -48.86 -53.93
N ASN A 711 -34.97 -47.77 -54.61
CA ASN A 711 -35.42 -47.39 -55.97
C ASN A 711 -35.53 -45.88 -56.20
N LEU A 712 -34.94 -45.48 -57.34
CA LEU A 712 -35.39 -44.44 -58.29
C LEU A 712 -35.43 -42.99 -57.75
N GLU A 713 -34.37 -42.21 -57.98
CA GLU A 713 -34.11 -41.41 -59.20
C GLU A 713 -34.94 -40.12 -59.33
N THR A 714 -34.20 -39.09 -59.75
CA THR A 714 -34.61 -37.82 -60.38
C THR A 714 -34.87 -36.58 -59.50
N ASN A 715 -34.04 -35.58 -59.82
CA ASN A 715 -34.32 -34.14 -59.90
C ASN A 715 -34.35 -33.28 -58.63
N GLY A 716 -33.32 -32.42 -58.55
CA GLY A 716 -33.56 -30.98 -58.55
C GLY A 716 -33.79 -30.31 -57.19
N VAL A 717 -32.71 -29.74 -56.66
CA VAL A 717 -32.65 -28.44 -55.95
C VAL A 717 -33.77 -28.16 -54.95
N VAL A 718 -33.60 -28.54 -53.68
CA VAL A 718 -34.23 -27.85 -52.55
C VAL A 718 -33.29 -27.84 -51.33
N SER A 719 -33.10 -26.62 -50.82
CA SER A 719 -32.46 -26.18 -49.59
C SER A 719 -33.18 -26.65 -48.32
N VAL A 720 -32.44 -27.15 -47.32
CA VAL A 720 -32.93 -27.45 -45.96
C VAL A 720 -31.72 -27.24 -45.02
N GLU A 721 -31.54 -26.08 -44.38
CA GLU A 721 -32.21 -25.66 -43.13
C GLU A 721 -32.45 -26.81 -42.14
N SER A 722 -31.46 -27.08 -41.28
CA SER A 722 -31.64 -27.25 -39.82
C SER A 722 -30.43 -27.99 -39.24
N ILE A 723 -29.48 -27.22 -38.72
CA ILE A 723 -28.78 -27.35 -37.43
C ILE A 723 -27.96 -26.05 -37.31
N GLU A 724 -28.70 -24.94 -37.34
CA GLU A 724 -28.26 -23.70 -36.73
C GLU A 724 -28.63 -23.82 -35.25
N TRP A 725 -27.66 -23.75 -34.33
CA TRP A 725 -27.78 -23.15 -32.99
C TRP A 725 -26.52 -23.32 -32.12
N GLU A 726 -25.59 -24.25 -32.45
CA GLU A 726 -24.40 -24.50 -31.57
C GLU A 726 -23.02 -24.11 -32.15
N ASN A 727 -22.95 -23.51 -33.36
CA ASN A 727 -21.69 -22.99 -33.94
C ASN A 727 -21.65 -21.45 -34.12
N ARG A 728 -22.52 -20.70 -33.43
CA ARG A 728 -22.61 -19.22 -33.52
C ARG A 728 -22.04 -18.44 -32.32
N LEU A 729 -21.38 -19.07 -31.34
CA LEU A 729 -20.85 -18.41 -30.12
C LEU A 729 -19.32 -18.41 -29.94
N TYR A 730 -18.54 -18.80 -30.96
CA TYR A 730 -17.05 -18.74 -30.91
C TYR A 730 -16.38 -17.99 -32.07
N LYS A 731 -17.16 -17.27 -32.89
CA LYS A 731 -16.69 -16.29 -33.89
C LYS A 731 -17.65 -15.09 -33.97
N LYS A 732 -17.56 -14.17 -33.00
CA LYS A 732 -18.14 -12.80 -33.04
C LYS A 732 -17.68 -11.99 -31.82
N GLN A 733 -16.43 -11.52 -31.83
CA GLN A 733 -15.96 -10.27 -31.19
C GLN A 733 -14.68 -9.81 -31.91
N GLN A 734 -14.81 -9.64 -33.23
CA GLN A 734 -13.96 -8.82 -34.08
C GLN A 734 -14.93 -8.20 -35.11
N LYS A 735 -15.41 -7.00 -34.80
CA LYS A 735 -16.05 -6.10 -35.76
C LYS A 735 -15.37 -4.74 -35.57
N SER A 736 -14.37 -4.51 -36.40
CA SER A 736 -13.90 -3.17 -36.73
C SER A 736 -15.03 -2.43 -37.48
N PRO A 737 -15.19 -1.11 -37.31
CA PRO A 737 -15.84 -0.29 -38.33
C PRO A 737 -14.86 -0.14 -39.49
N SER A 738 -15.32 -0.54 -40.67
CA SER A 738 -14.65 -0.42 -41.95
C SER A 738 -14.91 0.95 -42.59
N ILE A 739 -14.03 1.33 -43.55
CA ILE A 739 -14.25 2.31 -44.65
C ILE A 739 -13.93 3.77 -44.23
N ASN A 740 -12.98 4.51 -44.82
CA ASN A 740 -12.67 4.72 -46.24
C ASN A 740 -11.16 4.89 -46.53
N LEU A 741 -10.70 4.23 -47.58
CA LEU A 741 -9.47 4.53 -48.32
C LEU A 741 -9.84 5.38 -49.55
N SER A 742 -9.18 6.51 -49.75
CA SER A 742 -9.04 7.15 -51.07
C SER A 742 -7.87 8.14 -51.10
N GLY A 743 -6.99 8.00 -52.10
CA GLY A 743 -5.95 8.98 -52.47
C GLY A 743 -4.53 8.54 -52.09
N ALA A 744 -3.88 7.62 -52.80
CA ALA A 744 -3.17 7.82 -54.08
C ALA A 744 -1.92 8.70 -53.95
N ASN A 745 -0.72 8.09 -53.96
CA ASN A 745 0.31 8.23 -55.01
C ASN A 745 1.75 7.89 -54.55
N HIS A 746 2.38 6.99 -55.31
CA HIS A 746 3.79 6.88 -55.72
C HIS A 746 4.90 6.96 -54.64
N TYR A 747 5.85 6.02 -54.48
CA TYR A 747 6.87 5.59 -55.46
C TYR A 747 7.58 4.29 -55.04
N GLU A 748 7.77 3.40 -56.02
CA GLU A 748 8.95 2.57 -56.39
C GLU A 748 9.73 1.79 -55.31
N HIS A 749 9.63 0.45 -55.30
CA HIS A 749 10.49 -0.54 -56.02
C HIS A 749 11.90 -0.71 -55.43
N LEU A 750 12.16 -1.92 -54.90
CA LEU A 750 13.40 -2.70 -55.11
C LEU A 750 13.18 -4.13 -54.58
N GLU A 751 12.97 -5.05 -55.52
CA GLU A 751 13.03 -6.51 -55.39
C GLU A 751 14.48 -6.99 -55.54
N ALA A 752 14.83 -8.11 -54.88
CA ALA A 752 15.73 -9.17 -55.37
C ALA A 752 15.97 -10.19 -54.23
N ASP A 753 15.44 -11.41 -54.38
CA ASP A 753 16.19 -12.66 -54.58
C ASP A 753 16.77 -13.26 -53.28
N GLY A 754 16.55 -14.51 -52.89
CA GLY A 754 15.86 -15.64 -53.50
C GLY A 754 16.09 -16.90 -52.65
N VAL A 755 15.38 -17.97 -53.04
CA VAL A 755 15.66 -19.42 -52.87
C VAL A 755 14.66 -20.23 -52.00
N PRO A 756 14.08 -21.34 -52.54
CA PRO A 756 12.82 -21.93 -52.07
C PRO A 756 12.91 -23.42 -51.57
N VAL A 757 11.84 -23.84 -50.89
CA VAL A 757 11.12 -25.15 -50.94
C VAL A 757 11.89 -26.48 -50.72
N ILE A 758 11.45 -27.25 -49.70
CA ILE A 758 11.41 -28.73 -49.74
C ILE A 758 10.01 -29.24 -49.36
N LYS A 759 9.48 -30.14 -50.21
CA LYS A 759 8.14 -30.75 -50.27
C LYS A 759 7.88 -31.87 -49.25
N MET A 760 6.58 -32.11 -49.00
CA MET A 760 5.95 -33.23 -48.26
C MET A 760 6.32 -34.65 -48.75
N PRO A 761 5.86 -35.71 -48.04
CA PRO A 761 4.82 -36.51 -48.68
C PRO A 761 3.69 -37.06 -47.77
N ILE A 762 2.54 -37.23 -48.43
CA ILE A 762 1.35 -37.99 -48.07
C ILE A 762 1.67 -39.50 -48.09
N VAL A 763 1.16 -40.29 -47.13
CA VAL A 763 0.96 -41.73 -47.31
C VAL A 763 -0.40 -42.15 -46.73
N LYS A 764 -1.26 -42.66 -47.62
CA LYS A 764 -2.48 -43.43 -47.35
C LYS A 764 -2.09 -44.87 -46.97
N TYR A 765 -2.78 -45.48 -46.03
CA TYR A 765 -3.03 -46.93 -46.07
C TYR A 765 -4.46 -47.23 -45.63
N ALA A 766 -5.22 -47.77 -46.58
CA ALA A 766 -6.49 -48.46 -46.40
C ALA A 766 -6.21 -49.95 -46.14
N GLY A 767 -7.08 -50.61 -45.37
CA GLY A 767 -6.99 -52.05 -45.08
C GLY A 767 -8.01 -52.46 -44.00
N GLN A 768 -9.25 -52.67 -44.42
CA GLN A 768 -10.28 -53.54 -43.78
C GLN A 768 -10.11 -54.98 -44.34
N PRO A 769 -10.87 -56.03 -43.97
CA PRO A 769 -11.74 -56.35 -42.81
C PRO A 769 -11.49 -57.85 -42.40
N PRO A 770 -12.47 -58.73 -42.04
CA PRO A 770 -13.72 -58.71 -41.24
C PRO A 770 -13.54 -59.58 -39.95
N CYS A 771 -14.46 -59.88 -39.03
CA CYS A 771 -15.82 -60.40 -39.15
C CYS A 771 -16.45 -60.57 -37.74
N THR A 772 -17.75 -60.24 -37.64
CA THR A 772 -18.87 -60.87 -36.90
C THR A 772 -18.68 -61.43 -35.48
N ASP A 773 -19.37 -60.98 -34.42
CA ASP A 773 -20.83 -60.88 -34.15
C ASP A 773 -21.35 -62.09 -33.34
N LYS A 774 -22.28 -61.81 -32.41
CA LYS A 774 -23.17 -62.71 -31.62
C LYS A 774 -22.77 -63.15 -30.20
N GLY A 775 -23.46 -62.52 -29.24
CA GLY A 775 -24.38 -63.25 -28.35
C GLY A 775 -23.91 -63.52 -26.92
N ILE A 776 -24.44 -62.78 -25.93
CA ILE A 776 -24.82 -63.39 -24.65
C ILE A 776 -26.26 -63.00 -24.38
N ILE A 777 -27.10 -64.02 -24.51
CA ILE A 777 -28.49 -64.13 -24.09
C ILE A 777 -28.48 -64.40 -22.57
N ASP A 778 -29.39 -63.72 -21.86
CA ASP A 778 -29.83 -64.05 -20.49
C ASP A 778 -30.22 -65.52 -20.38
N LEU A 779 -29.64 -66.29 -19.45
CA LEU A 779 -30.33 -67.47 -18.90
C LEU A 779 -29.96 -67.69 -17.44
N GLN A 780 -31.01 -67.78 -16.64
CA GLN A 780 -31.09 -68.22 -15.25
C GLN A 780 -30.45 -69.60 -15.03
N GLU A 781 -29.97 -69.81 -13.79
CA GLU A 781 -29.42 -71.04 -13.18
C GLU A 781 -30.19 -72.37 -13.47
N PRO A 782 -29.64 -73.55 -13.11
CA PRO A 782 -28.32 -74.11 -13.39
C PRO A 782 -28.40 -75.59 -13.86
N SER A 783 -27.41 -76.10 -14.60
CA SER A 783 -27.18 -77.55 -14.67
C SER A 783 -25.68 -77.85 -14.80
N LEU A 784 -25.16 -78.67 -13.88
CA LEU A 784 -23.79 -79.15 -13.84
C LEU A 784 -23.48 -79.88 -15.16
N TYR A 785 -22.79 -79.29 -16.14
CA TYR A 785 -22.05 -79.99 -17.23
C TYR A 785 -21.27 -79.02 -18.19
N HIS A 786 -20.88 -77.80 -17.79
CA HIS A 786 -20.27 -76.80 -18.72
C HIS A 786 -19.04 -76.01 -18.21
N GLU A 787 -18.31 -76.50 -17.20
CA GLU A 787 -17.21 -75.73 -16.59
C GLU A 787 -16.01 -75.45 -17.51
N ASN A 788 -15.64 -76.36 -18.42
CA ASN A 788 -14.43 -76.17 -19.26
C ASN A 788 -14.60 -75.10 -20.36
N SER A 789 -15.82 -74.91 -20.89
CA SER A 789 -16.10 -73.95 -21.97
C SER A 789 -16.09 -72.49 -21.48
N LEU A 790 -16.60 -72.26 -20.26
CA LEU A 790 -16.62 -70.94 -19.64
C LEU A 790 -15.21 -70.44 -19.30
N ILE A 791 -14.33 -71.31 -18.81
CA ILE A 791 -12.93 -70.96 -18.48
C ILE A 791 -12.19 -70.46 -19.73
N GLU A 792 -12.35 -71.12 -20.87
CA GLU A 792 -11.69 -70.75 -22.13
C GLU A 792 -12.17 -69.39 -22.65
N PHE A 793 -13.48 -69.11 -22.55
CA PHE A 793 -14.05 -67.82 -22.89
C PHE A 793 -13.51 -66.69 -21.99
N PHE A 794 -13.44 -66.92 -20.67
CA PHE A 794 -12.90 -65.93 -19.74
C PHE A 794 -11.40 -65.68 -19.95
N LEU A 795 -10.60 -66.71 -20.25
CA LEU A 795 -9.17 -66.58 -20.54
C LEU A 795 -8.90 -65.75 -21.81
N ASN A 796 -9.68 -65.98 -22.89
CA ASN A 796 -9.57 -65.18 -24.11
C ASN A 796 -9.98 -63.71 -23.89
N TYR A 797 -11.07 -63.49 -23.15
CA TYR A 797 -11.54 -62.13 -22.84
C TYR A 797 -10.53 -61.36 -21.95
N ASP A 798 -9.92 -62.04 -20.96
CA ASP A 798 -8.87 -61.46 -20.12
C ASP A 798 -7.67 -61.01 -20.94
N LYS A 799 -7.23 -61.86 -21.90
CA LYS A 799 -6.12 -61.56 -22.80
C LYS A 799 -6.38 -60.35 -23.70
N GLU A 800 -7.55 -60.26 -24.34
CA GLU A 800 -7.89 -59.12 -25.20
C GLU A 800 -7.97 -57.80 -24.42
N LEU A 801 -8.51 -57.86 -23.19
CA LEU A 801 -8.62 -56.70 -22.33
C LEU A 801 -7.23 -56.24 -21.86
N PHE A 802 -6.37 -57.17 -21.47
CA PHE A 802 -4.98 -56.93 -21.09
C PHE A 802 -4.19 -56.30 -22.25
N ASP A 803 -4.25 -56.88 -23.45
CA ASP A 803 -3.61 -56.34 -24.66
C ASP A 803 -4.04 -54.90 -24.94
N SER A 804 -5.33 -54.59 -24.70
CA SER A 804 -5.80 -53.22 -24.86
C SER A 804 -5.31 -52.27 -23.76
N ILE A 805 -5.07 -52.73 -22.54
CA ILE A 805 -4.47 -51.94 -21.46
C ILE A 805 -3.02 -51.63 -21.82
N CYS A 806 -2.26 -52.63 -22.30
CA CYS A 806 -0.89 -52.46 -22.80
C CYS A 806 -0.82 -51.40 -23.92
N LYS A 807 -1.70 -51.50 -24.93
CA LYS A 807 -1.80 -50.50 -26.01
C LYS A 807 -2.12 -49.07 -25.51
N LEU A 808 -2.86 -48.94 -24.41
CA LEU A 808 -3.14 -47.63 -23.80
C LEU A 808 -1.93 -47.11 -23.02
N ALA A 809 -1.20 -47.98 -22.31
CA ALA A 809 0.03 -47.63 -21.61
C ALA A 809 1.10 -47.11 -22.59
N GLU A 810 1.29 -47.79 -23.72
CA GLU A 810 2.21 -47.34 -24.80
C GLU A 810 1.83 -45.95 -25.33
N ARG A 811 0.53 -45.68 -25.50
CA ARG A 811 0.05 -44.35 -25.93
C ARG A 811 0.28 -43.27 -24.87
N ILE A 812 0.10 -43.60 -23.59
CA ILE A 812 0.39 -42.68 -22.49
C ILE A 812 1.88 -42.34 -22.49
N GLN A 813 2.75 -43.35 -22.55
CA GLN A 813 4.21 -43.18 -22.60
C GLN A 813 4.63 -42.30 -23.79
N LYS A 814 4.05 -42.51 -24.97
CA LYS A 814 4.33 -41.68 -26.16
C LYS A 814 3.92 -40.22 -25.95
N VAL A 815 2.75 -39.95 -25.36
CA VAL A 815 2.30 -38.57 -25.07
C VAL A 815 3.19 -37.92 -24.00
N GLU A 816 3.60 -38.67 -22.97
CA GLU A 816 4.50 -38.17 -21.93
C GLU A 816 5.90 -37.83 -22.47
N SER A 817 6.45 -38.67 -23.37
CA SER A 817 7.69 -38.36 -24.09
C SER A 817 7.57 -37.07 -24.92
N HIS A 818 6.46 -36.87 -25.63
CA HIS A 818 6.19 -35.64 -26.39
C HIS A 818 6.03 -34.41 -25.47
N LEU A 819 5.45 -34.59 -24.28
CA LEU A 819 5.28 -33.53 -23.28
C LEU A 819 6.63 -33.09 -22.73
N ASN A 820 7.52 -34.02 -22.39
CA ASN A 820 8.87 -33.73 -21.94
C ASN A 820 9.67 -32.94 -22.99
N ASN A 821 9.69 -33.41 -24.24
CA ASN A 821 10.35 -32.70 -25.33
C ASN A 821 9.79 -31.28 -25.54
N SER A 822 8.46 -31.10 -25.43
CA SER A 822 7.85 -29.77 -25.57
C SER A 822 8.18 -28.84 -24.39
N ASN A 823 8.31 -29.38 -23.16
CA ASN A 823 8.75 -28.61 -22.00
C ASN A 823 10.23 -28.24 -22.07
N GLU A 824 11.10 -29.10 -22.59
CA GLU A 824 12.51 -28.79 -22.87
C GLU A 824 12.64 -27.65 -23.86
N LYS A 825 11.92 -27.71 -24.99
CA LYS A 825 11.88 -26.62 -25.98
C LYS A 825 11.35 -25.31 -25.40
N LYS A 826 10.39 -25.37 -24.48
CA LYS A 826 9.90 -24.20 -23.75
C LYS A 826 11.03 -23.56 -22.94
N ALA A 827 11.75 -24.36 -22.15
CA ALA A 827 12.87 -23.89 -21.33
C ALA A 827 14.01 -23.32 -22.19
N GLU A 828 14.35 -23.94 -23.31
CA GLU A 828 15.34 -23.44 -24.27
C GLU A 828 14.93 -22.07 -24.86
N THR A 829 13.67 -21.95 -25.27
CA THR A 829 13.13 -20.68 -25.83
C THR A 829 13.11 -19.57 -24.78
N GLU A 830 12.72 -19.89 -23.54
CA GLU A 830 12.77 -18.94 -22.41
C GLU A 830 14.21 -18.50 -22.10
N GLN A 831 15.18 -19.42 -22.14
CA GLN A 831 16.59 -19.10 -21.91
C GLN A 831 17.19 -18.25 -23.04
N GLU A 832 16.82 -18.50 -24.29
CA GLU A 832 17.19 -17.63 -25.42
C GLU A 832 16.60 -16.23 -25.28
N MET A 833 15.35 -16.10 -24.81
CA MET A 833 14.75 -14.80 -24.53
C MET A 833 15.48 -14.04 -23.42
N VAL A 834 15.93 -14.71 -22.35
CA VAL A 834 16.75 -14.08 -21.30
C VAL A 834 18.08 -13.58 -21.87
N LYS A 835 18.77 -14.38 -22.71
CA LYS A 835 20.01 -13.95 -23.39
C LYS A 835 19.79 -12.76 -24.34
N LEU A 836 18.63 -12.67 -24.99
CA LEU A 836 18.27 -11.50 -25.79
C LEU A 836 18.00 -10.29 -24.90
N LEU A 837 17.32 -10.44 -23.76
CA LEU A 837 17.05 -9.37 -22.81
C LEU A 837 18.34 -8.80 -22.19
N GLU A 838 19.31 -9.64 -21.81
CA GLU A 838 20.62 -9.21 -21.29
C GLU A 838 21.38 -8.32 -22.29
N LYS A 839 21.18 -8.51 -23.61
CA LYS A 839 21.80 -7.66 -24.64
C LYS A 839 21.11 -6.29 -24.78
N VAL A 840 19.85 -6.18 -24.33
CA VAL A 840 19.06 -4.95 -24.41
C VAL A 840 19.11 -4.17 -23.09
N GLU A 841 19.32 -4.85 -21.96
CA GLU A 841 19.38 -4.27 -20.59
C GLU A 841 20.29 -3.03 -20.46
N PRO A 842 21.51 -2.98 -21.03
CA PRO A 842 22.37 -1.79 -20.97
C PRO A 842 21.76 -0.56 -21.64
N TYR A 843 20.87 -0.76 -22.62
CA TYR A 843 20.22 0.30 -23.39
C TYR A 843 18.82 0.67 -22.85
N GLN A 844 18.20 -0.17 -22.02
CA GLN A 844 16.86 0.08 -21.45
C GLN A 844 16.89 1.07 -20.29
N LEU A 845 18.00 1.12 -19.56
CA LEU A 845 18.23 1.99 -18.41
C LEU A 845 18.09 3.50 -18.72
N SER A 846 18.39 3.93 -19.95
CA SER A 846 18.35 5.36 -20.32
C SER A 846 17.09 5.79 -21.07
N ILE A 847 16.18 4.86 -21.41
CA ILE A 847 15.07 5.16 -22.34
C ILE A 847 13.69 4.90 -21.72
N MET A 848 13.55 4.02 -20.72
CA MET A 848 12.25 3.39 -20.46
C MET A 848 11.34 4.01 -19.39
N ASP A 849 11.71 5.09 -18.69
CA ASP A 849 10.90 5.55 -17.53
C ASP A 849 10.14 6.87 -17.71
N SER A 850 10.19 7.57 -18.85
CA SER A 850 9.50 8.87 -19.03
C SER A 850 8.85 9.15 -20.39
N SER A 851 8.90 8.24 -21.37
CA SER A 851 8.26 8.44 -22.68
C SER A 851 7.11 7.46 -22.91
N PHE A 852 5.87 7.91 -22.73
CA PHE A 852 4.70 7.18 -23.20
C PHE A 852 4.34 7.62 -24.63
N THR A 853 3.91 6.71 -25.49
CA THR A 853 3.10 7.10 -26.66
C THR A 853 1.70 7.54 -26.21
N LYS A 854 0.98 8.30 -27.05
CA LYS A 854 -0.39 8.77 -26.73
C LYS A 854 -1.33 7.60 -26.45
N ASP A 855 -1.19 6.48 -27.17
CA ASP A 855 -2.01 5.28 -27.00
C ASP A 855 -1.67 4.47 -25.74
N GLU A 856 -0.38 4.33 -25.41
CA GLU A 856 0.05 3.69 -24.16
C GLU A 856 -0.42 4.48 -22.95
N LEU A 857 -0.25 5.80 -22.99
CA LEU A 857 -0.71 6.67 -21.92
C LEU A 857 -2.23 6.63 -21.78
N MET A 858 -2.96 6.66 -22.90
CA MET A 858 -4.42 6.53 -22.90
C MET A 858 -4.86 5.18 -22.30
N THR A 859 -4.16 4.10 -22.62
CA THR A 859 -4.41 2.77 -22.05
C THR A 859 -4.14 2.76 -20.54
N LYS A 860 -3.04 3.38 -20.11
CA LYS A 860 -2.69 3.56 -18.69
C LYS A 860 -3.77 4.33 -17.94
N ILE A 861 -4.15 5.52 -18.40
CA ILE A 861 -5.19 6.36 -17.76
C ILE A 861 -6.54 5.62 -17.72
N ARG A 862 -6.92 4.90 -18.78
CA ARG A 862 -8.14 4.07 -18.82
C ARG A 862 -8.12 2.89 -17.83
N SER A 863 -6.93 2.39 -17.49
CA SER A 863 -6.74 1.30 -16.53
C SER A 863 -6.61 1.78 -15.08
N MET A 864 -6.43 3.08 -14.85
CA MET A 864 -6.33 3.62 -13.49
C MET A 864 -7.63 3.37 -12.73
N GLU A 865 -7.53 2.62 -11.63
CA GLU A 865 -8.59 2.51 -10.65
C GLU A 865 -8.81 3.88 -10.00
N ASN A 866 -10.07 4.18 -9.65
CA ASN A 866 -10.46 5.45 -9.01
C ASN A 866 -10.30 6.74 -9.83
N SER A 867 -9.95 6.66 -11.11
CA SER A 867 -9.90 7.82 -12.01
C SER A 867 -11.28 8.14 -12.61
N PRO A 868 -11.78 9.39 -12.49
CA PRO A 868 -12.99 9.83 -13.19
C PRO A 868 -12.94 9.62 -14.70
N TYR A 869 -11.78 9.85 -15.34
CA TYR A 869 -11.62 9.63 -16.78
C TYR A 869 -11.75 8.14 -17.15
N SER A 870 -11.27 7.24 -16.29
CA SER A 870 -11.45 5.79 -16.43
C SER A 870 -12.92 5.38 -16.34
N VAL A 871 -13.70 6.03 -15.47
CA VAL A 871 -15.17 5.85 -15.38
C VAL A 871 -15.85 6.37 -16.65
N LEU A 872 -15.57 7.60 -17.09
CA LEU A 872 -16.13 8.20 -18.30
C LEU A 872 -15.79 7.35 -19.56
N CYS A 873 -14.55 6.89 -19.69
CA CYS A 873 -14.16 5.97 -20.75
C CYS A 873 -14.93 4.64 -20.70
N SER A 874 -15.18 4.09 -19.51
CA SER A 874 -16.00 2.88 -19.34
C SER A 874 -17.47 3.14 -19.70
N LEU A 875 -18.01 4.32 -19.39
CA LEU A 875 -19.38 4.70 -19.77
C LEU A 875 -19.54 4.83 -21.28
N SER A 876 -18.55 5.42 -21.97
CA SER A 876 -18.57 5.56 -23.44
C SER A 876 -18.68 4.22 -24.19
N LYS A 877 -18.36 3.10 -23.53
CA LYS A 877 -18.43 1.74 -24.10
C LYS A 877 -19.77 1.03 -23.84
N ARG A 878 -20.70 1.59 -23.06
CA ARG A 878 -22.03 1.00 -22.83
C ARG A 878 -22.88 1.12 -24.10
N GLU A 879 -23.81 0.19 -24.32
CA GLU A 879 -24.75 0.24 -25.45
C GLU A 879 -25.67 1.47 -25.40
N LYS A 880 -25.96 1.97 -24.20
CA LYS A 880 -26.69 3.22 -23.94
C LYS A 880 -25.93 4.04 -22.90
N PRO A 881 -24.92 4.82 -23.31
CA PRO A 881 -24.20 5.67 -22.38
C PRO A 881 -25.16 6.74 -21.83
N PRO A 882 -25.02 7.14 -20.56
CA PRO A 882 -25.64 8.38 -20.10
C PRO A 882 -24.98 9.55 -20.85
N ASN A 883 -25.59 9.96 -21.96
CA ASN A 883 -25.03 10.95 -22.89
C ASN A 883 -24.60 12.24 -22.18
N TYR A 884 -25.36 12.64 -21.17
CA TYR A 884 -25.15 13.83 -20.38
C TYR A 884 -23.71 14.05 -19.89
N PHE A 885 -23.02 13.00 -19.43
CA PHE A 885 -21.65 13.15 -18.92
C PHE A 885 -20.60 13.23 -20.04
N LEU A 886 -20.91 12.74 -21.24
CA LEU A 886 -19.94 12.59 -22.32
C LEU A 886 -20.03 13.70 -23.38
N GLU A 887 -21.20 14.36 -23.51
CA GLU A 887 -21.46 15.36 -24.55
C GLU A 887 -20.48 16.54 -24.51
N ASP A 888 -20.14 17.03 -23.32
CA ASP A 888 -19.26 18.19 -23.13
C ASP A 888 -17.80 17.84 -22.80
N LEU A 889 -17.47 16.55 -22.68
CA LEU A 889 -16.10 16.12 -22.34
C LEU A 889 -15.17 16.32 -23.55
N ILE A 890 -14.22 17.24 -23.43
CA ILE A 890 -13.18 17.48 -24.43
C ILE A 890 -12.05 16.45 -24.28
N GLY A 891 -11.63 16.16 -23.05
CA GLY A 891 -10.55 15.20 -22.80
C GLY A 891 -9.93 15.28 -21.41
N VAL A 892 -8.70 14.80 -21.30
CA VAL A 892 -7.85 14.89 -20.09
C VAL A 892 -6.56 15.61 -20.44
N VAL A 893 -6.06 16.47 -19.55
CA VAL A 893 -4.90 17.35 -19.79
C VAL A 893 -3.69 16.57 -20.34
N ALA A 894 -3.36 15.40 -19.78
CA ALA A 894 -2.22 14.59 -20.21
C ALA A 894 -2.27 14.13 -21.69
N LEU A 895 -3.45 14.15 -22.34
CA LEU A 895 -3.64 13.67 -23.71
C LEU A 895 -3.96 14.78 -24.72
N ILE A 896 -3.94 16.07 -24.32
CA ILE A 896 -4.27 17.18 -25.24
C ILE A 896 -3.17 17.46 -26.27
N GLY A 897 -1.93 17.07 -25.99
CA GLY A 897 -0.80 17.34 -26.87
C GLY A 897 0.39 16.43 -26.58
N THR A 898 1.45 16.60 -27.35
CA THR A 898 2.70 15.86 -27.28
C THR A 898 3.86 16.83 -27.00
N VAL A 899 4.97 16.31 -26.50
CA VAL A 899 6.17 17.10 -26.18
C VAL A 899 7.37 16.47 -26.90
N GLN A 900 8.34 17.29 -27.33
CA GLN A 900 9.42 16.81 -28.19
C GLN A 900 10.51 16.00 -27.45
N ARG A 901 10.65 16.18 -26.14
CA ARG A 901 11.73 15.60 -25.31
C ARG A 901 11.18 14.94 -24.03
N PRO A 902 11.64 13.73 -23.66
CA PRO A 902 11.22 13.08 -22.41
C PRO A 902 11.54 13.90 -21.16
N GLU A 903 12.69 14.58 -21.10
CA GLU A 903 13.10 15.39 -19.95
C GLU A 903 12.16 16.58 -19.75
N LEU A 904 11.71 17.18 -20.85
CA LEU A 904 10.74 18.26 -20.84
C LEU A 904 9.36 17.74 -20.43
N SER A 905 8.92 16.60 -21.00
CA SER A 905 7.65 15.99 -20.62
C SER A 905 7.59 15.67 -19.12
N ARG A 906 8.67 15.10 -18.59
CA ARG A 906 8.85 14.80 -17.18
C ARG A 906 8.74 16.07 -16.32
N ILE A 907 9.55 17.10 -16.61
CA ILE A 907 9.59 18.29 -15.75
C ILE A 907 8.29 19.11 -15.81
N LEU A 908 7.60 19.14 -16.96
CA LEU A 908 6.29 19.78 -17.06
C LEU A 908 5.22 19.01 -16.27
N ALA A 909 5.27 17.69 -16.29
CA ALA A 909 4.38 16.85 -15.49
C ALA A 909 4.65 16.97 -13.97
N GLU A 910 5.91 17.12 -13.57
CA GLU A 910 6.27 17.44 -12.18
C GLU A 910 5.77 18.83 -11.77
N TYR A 911 5.94 19.84 -12.63
CA TYR A 911 5.47 21.20 -12.38
C TYR A 911 3.95 21.27 -12.18
N LEU A 912 3.19 20.58 -13.04
CA LEU A 912 1.73 20.56 -12.95
C LEU A 912 1.21 19.69 -11.80
N GLY A 913 1.91 18.59 -11.50
CA GLY A 913 1.44 17.55 -10.60
C GLY A 913 0.39 16.64 -11.22
N GLU A 914 0.26 15.41 -10.67
CA GLU A 914 -0.60 14.36 -11.23
C GLU A 914 -2.09 14.78 -11.29
N ALA A 915 -2.57 15.52 -10.30
CA ALA A 915 -3.97 15.97 -10.25
C ALA A 915 -4.34 16.89 -11.42
N LYS A 916 -3.46 17.83 -11.81
CA LYS A 916 -3.68 18.71 -12.98
C LYS A 916 -3.46 17.95 -14.29
N MET A 917 -2.47 17.06 -14.36
CA MET A 917 -2.24 16.19 -15.52
C MET A 917 -3.44 15.27 -15.82
N LEU A 918 -4.13 14.79 -14.78
CA LEU A 918 -5.37 14.02 -14.89
C LEU A 918 -6.64 14.89 -14.88
N GLY A 919 -6.52 16.21 -14.96
CA GLY A 919 -7.64 17.14 -14.98
C GLY A 919 -8.53 16.89 -16.20
N LEU A 920 -9.84 16.80 -15.97
CA LEU A 920 -10.85 16.68 -17.03
C LEU A 920 -11.09 18.05 -17.66
N ILE A 921 -11.20 18.12 -18.98
CA ILE A 921 -11.54 19.35 -19.69
C ILE A 921 -12.99 19.18 -20.17
N TYR A 922 -13.89 19.99 -19.62
CA TYR A 922 -15.30 20.05 -20.01
C TYR A 922 -15.56 21.36 -20.75
N ARG A 923 -16.50 21.35 -21.69
CA ARG A 923 -16.87 22.56 -22.42
C ARG A 923 -17.51 23.61 -21.50
N SER A 924 -18.61 23.27 -20.82
CA SER A 924 -19.37 24.22 -19.98
C SER A 924 -19.25 23.96 -18.47
N PHE A 925 -19.40 25.01 -17.66
CA PHE A 925 -19.53 24.89 -16.20
C PHE A 925 -20.75 24.04 -15.78
N ASP A 926 -21.88 24.14 -16.48
CA ASP A 926 -23.11 23.44 -16.11
C ASP A 926 -22.94 21.91 -16.18
N THR A 927 -22.29 21.40 -17.24
CA THR A 927 -22.00 19.96 -17.34
C THR A 927 -20.87 19.54 -16.41
N ALA A 928 -19.84 20.37 -16.22
CA ALA A 928 -18.78 20.10 -15.25
C ALA A 928 -19.32 19.99 -13.80
N SER A 929 -20.15 20.95 -13.37
CA SER A 929 -20.73 21.01 -12.02
C SER A 929 -21.67 19.85 -11.71
N SER A 930 -22.14 19.15 -12.73
CA SER A 930 -23.04 18.02 -12.59
C SER A 930 -22.38 16.68 -12.31
N LEU A 931 -21.06 16.61 -12.49
CA LEU A 931 -20.27 15.40 -12.21
C LEU A 931 -20.35 15.03 -10.73
N GLU A 932 -20.60 16.02 -9.86
CA GLU A 932 -20.90 15.82 -8.45
C GLU A 932 -22.27 16.39 -8.07
N LYS A 933 -22.93 15.73 -7.11
CA LYS A 933 -24.09 16.26 -6.41
C LYS A 933 -23.82 16.18 -4.92
N TYR A 934 -24.32 17.17 -4.19
CA TYR A 934 -24.20 17.22 -2.74
C TYR A 934 -25.57 17.05 -2.10
N ASN A 935 -25.61 16.34 -0.97
CA ASN A 935 -26.80 16.23 -0.16
C ASN A 935 -27.09 17.55 0.58
N GLN A 936 -28.21 17.63 1.30
CA GLN A 936 -28.59 18.84 2.05
C GLN A 936 -27.61 19.26 3.16
N LYS A 937 -26.67 18.38 3.54
CA LYS A 937 -25.60 18.66 4.53
C LYS A 937 -24.32 19.19 3.88
N GLY A 938 -24.25 19.26 2.55
CA GLY A 938 -23.03 19.62 1.81
C GLY A 938 -22.02 18.48 1.66
N GLU A 939 -22.43 17.22 1.90
CA GLU A 939 -21.61 16.04 1.67
C GLU A 939 -21.87 15.48 0.26
N ILE A 940 -20.88 14.84 -0.35
CA ILE A 940 -21.04 14.22 -1.69
C ILE A 940 -22.13 13.14 -1.62
N ASP A 941 -23.08 13.20 -2.54
CA ASP A 941 -24.15 12.24 -2.74
C ASP A 941 -23.66 11.09 -3.64
N TYR A 942 -23.12 10.04 -3.03
CA TYR A 942 -22.57 8.88 -3.73
C TYR A 942 -23.62 8.06 -4.50
N GLU A 943 -24.91 8.28 -4.26
CA GLU A 943 -26.01 7.63 -4.99
C GLU A 943 -26.39 8.38 -6.28
N ARG A 944 -25.73 9.50 -6.58
CA ARG A 944 -26.00 10.35 -7.74
C ARG A 944 -24.75 10.68 -8.54
N ALA A 945 -24.97 11.36 -9.67
CA ALA A 945 -23.94 11.91 -10.55
C ALA A 945 -22.92 10.85 -11.03
N LEU A 946 -21.66 11.25 -11.24
CA LEU A 946 -20.62 10.34 -11.73
C LEU A 946 -20.29 9.22 -10.72
N HIS A 947 -20.50 9.45 -9.42
CA HIS A 947 -20.27 8.45 -8.37
C HIS A 947 -21.23 7.25 -8.49
N ALA A 948 -22.51 7.49 -8.80
CA ALA A 948 -23.48 6.42 -9.04
C ALA A 948 -23.09 5.56 -10.26
N GLU A 949 -22.63 6.22 -11.33
CA GLU A 949 -22.18 5.53 -12.55
C GLU A 949 -20.89 4.74 -12.33
N ALA A 950 -19.95 5.27 -11.53
CA ALA A 950 -18.77 4.54 -11.10
C ALA A 950 -19.18 3.28 -10.33
N ALA A 951 -20.06 3.41 -9.33
CA ALA A 951 -20.56 2.30 -8.53
C ALA A 951 -21.24 1.23 -9.40
N ALA A 952 -22.05 1.64 -10.39
CA ALA A 952 -22.70 0.74 -11.36
C ALA A 952 -21.70 0.01 -12.28
N LEU A 953 -20.49 0.53 -12.46
CA LEU A 953 -19.39 -0.12 -13.17
C LEU A 953 -18.51 -0.99 -12.26
N GLY A 954 -18.82 -1.07 -10.96
CA GLY A 954 -17.95 -1.71 -9.97
C GLY A 954 -16.65 -0.96 -9.72
N LYS A 955 -16.62 0.36 -10.01
CA LYS A 955 -15.51 1.28 -9.75
C LYS A 955 -15.91 2.22 -8.62
N ALA A 956 -14.95 2.84 -7.96
CA ALA A 956 -15.17 3.98 -7.07
C ALA A 956 -14.49 5.22 -7.65
N ILE A 957 -14.85 6.42 -7.20
CA ILE A 957 -14.06 7.64 -7.38
C ILE A 957 -13.82 8.16 -5.97
N SER A 958 -12.60 7.94 -5.46
CA SER A 958 -12.26 8.17 -4.04
C SER A 958 -11.47 9.44 -3.79
N ASN A 959 -10.88 10.02 -4.84
CA ASN A 959 -9.95 11.14 -4.74
C ASN A 959 -10.58 12.39 -5.36
N ARG A 960 -10.21 13.56 -4.83
CA ARG A 960 -10.54 14.85 -5.47
C ARG A 960 -9.94 14.88 -6.87
N PHE A 961 -10.70 15.35 -7.84
CA PHE A 961 -10.27 15.52 -9.23
C PHE A 961 -10.51 16.95 -9.69
N HIS A 962 -9.70 17.42 -10.65
CA HIS A 962 -9.85 18.74 -11.22
C HIS A 962 -10.68 18.69 -12.51
N VAL A 963 -11.55 19.67 -12.68
CA VAL A 963 -12.29 19.91 -13.92
C VAL A 963 -11.99 21.33 -14.39
N ILE A 964 -11.63 21.45 -15.66
CA ILE A 964 -11.25 22.68 -16.35
C ILE A 964 -12.41 23.01 -17.30
N CYS A 965 -13.17 24.04 -16.98
CA CYS A 965 -14.31 24.50 -17.79
C CYS A 965 -13.81 25.40 -18.92
N PHE A 966 -13.73 24.86 -20.13
CA PHE A 966 -13.08 25.47 -21.28
C PHE A 966 -13.69 26.83 -21.68
N GLU A 967 -15.01 26.99 -21.62
CA GLU A 967 -15.69 28.26 -21.94
C GLU A 967 -15.57 29.31 -20.82
N ASP A 968 -15.30 28.89 -19.58
CA ASP A 968 -15.26 29.77 -18.40
C ASP A 968 -13.84 30.23 -18.01
N ILE A 969 -12.82 29.70 -18.69
CA ILE A 969 -11.42 30.07 -18.46
C ILE A 969 -11.12 31.36 -19.21
N ARG A 970 -10.50 32.32 -18.50
CA ARG A 970 -10.03 33.55 -19.12
C ARG A 970 -8.93 33.22 -20.14
N PRO A 971 -9.13 33.51 -21.44
CA PRO A 971 -8.13 33.24 -22.46
C PRO A 971 -6.97 34.24 -22.39
N TYR A 972 -5.84 33.85 -22.95
CA TYR A 972 -4.79 34.77 -23.38
C TYR A 972 -5.28 35.62 -24.56
N THR A 973 -5.22 36.94 -24.40
CA THR A 973 -5.70 37.91 -25.39
C THR A 973 -4.58 38.64 -26.15
N GLY A 974 -3.33 38.20 -25.99
CA GLY A 974 -2.20 38.76 -26.74
C GLY A 974 -2.06 38.16 -28.14
N TRP A 975 -1.00 38.55 -28.84
CA TRP A 975 -0.74 38.13 -30.21
C TRP A 975 -0.37 36.65 -30.30
N LEU A 976 -0.74 36.01 -31.40
CA LEU A 976 -0.32 34.66 -31.76
C LEU A 976 0.74 34.73 -32.86
N HIS A 977 1.65 33.76 -32.89
CA HIS A 977 2.50 33.54 -34.05
C HIS A 977 1.65 33.04 -35.23
N ASP A 978 2.02 33.48 -36.43
CA ASP A 978 1.48 32.95 -37.67
C ASP A 978 2.14 31.58 -37.97
N ASP A 979 1.85 30.60 -37.12
CA ASP A 979 2.30 29.22 -37.26
C ASP A 979 1.14 28.23 -37.16
N SER A 980 1.34 27.02 -37.71
CA SER A 980 0.30 25.99 -37.74
C SER A 980 -0.08 25.45 -36.36
N GLN A 981 0.69 25.79 -35.32
CA GLN A 981 0.50 25.35 -33.93
C GLN A 981 -0.16 26.43 -33.05
N ARG A 982 -0.48 27.59 -33.63
CA ARG A 982 -1.07 28.78 -32.97
C ARG A 982 -0.31 29.20 -31.71
N ARG A 983 1.03 29.19 -31.74
CA ARG A 983 1.86 29.50 -30.56
C ARG A 983 1.66 30.94 -30.09
N LEU A 984 1.75 31.18 -28.78
CA LEU A 984 1.58 32.52 -28.20
C LEU A 984 2.83 33.37 -28.48
N ALA A 985 2.67 34.61 -28.96
CA ALA A 985 3.79 35.52 -29.22
C ALA A 985 4.27 36.23 -27.94
N LEU A 986 4.77 35.45 -26.98
CA LEU A 986 5.33 35.94 -25.73
C LEU A 986 6.75 36.49 -25.95
N PRO A 987 7.07 37.72 -25.52
CA PRO A 987 8.41 38.29 -25.69
C PRO A 987 9.42 37.54 -24.81
N ASN A 988 10.60 37.23 -25.36
CA ASN A 988 11.68 36.60 -24.57
C ASN A 988 12.03 37.45 -23.33
N PRO A 989 12.33 36.81 -22.17
CA PRO A 989 12.75 37.51 -20.97
C PRO A 989 14.05 38.28 -21.23
N ARG A 990 14.25 39.39 -20.53
CA ARG A 990 15.47 40.21 -20.61
C ARG A 990 16.04 40.44 -19.22
N ILE A 991 17.33 40.21 -19.04
CA ILE A 991 18.06 40.60 -17.82
C ILE A 991 18.41 42.10 -17.87
N ALA A 992 19.00 42.64 -16.81
CA ALA A 992 19.26 44.08 -16.67
C ALA A 992 20.11 44.71 -17.81
N ASN A 993 20.91 43.91 -18.54
CA ASN A 993 21.69 44.37 -19.69
C ASN A 993 20.89 44.39 -21.02
N GLY A 994 19.64 43.95 -21.03
CA GLY A 994 18.76 43.88 -22.20
C GLY A 994 18.85 42.59 -23.02
N GLU A 995 19.76 41.68 -22.69
CA GLU A 995 19.95 40.38 -23.36
C GLU A 995 19.00 39.32 -22.80
N THR A 996 18.73 38.28 -23.60
CA THR A 996 17.97 37.11 -23.13
C THR A 996 18.83 36.28 -22.17
N PRO A 997 18.29 35.86 -21.01
CA PRO A 997 19.02 35.02 -20.06
C PRO A 997 19.66 33.80 -20.72
N GLU A 998 20.90 33.51 -20.32
CA GLU A 998 21.59 32.31 -20.79
C GLU A 998 20.80 31.05 -20.44
N GLY A 999 20.76 30.08 -21.36
CA GLY A 999 20.07 28.82 -21.17
C GLY A 999 18.54 28.88 -21.29
N PHE A 1000 17.92 30.05 -21.52
CA PHE A 1000 16.49 30.15 -21.81
C PHE A 1000 16.15 29.41 -23.12
N ILE A 1001 15.25 28.44 -23.05
CA ILE A 1001 14.82 27.59 -24.16
C ILE A 1001 13.53 28.12 -24.78
N GLY A 1002 12.63 28.67 -23.96
CA GLY A 1002 11.33 29.18 -24.39
C GLY A 1002 10.26 29.08 -23.30
N TYR A 1003 9.01 29.37 -23.65
CA TYR A 1003 7.87 29.25 -22.74
C TYR A 1003 7.21 27.87 -22.86
N ALA A 1004 6.93 27.22 -21.72
CA ALA A 1004 6.36 25.86 -21.67
C ALA A 1004 5.03 25.74 -22.43
N VAL A 1005 4.18 26.78 -22.38
CA VAL A 1005 2.90 26.86 -23.11
C VAL A 1005 3.05 26.65 -24.62
N ASN A 1006 4.21 26.98 -25.19
CA ASN A 1006 4.51 26.84 -26.63
C ASN A 1006 5.28 25.55 -26.97
N MET A 1007 5.66 24.74 -25.97
CA MET A 1007 6.41 23.49 -26.16
C MET A 1007 5.55 22.22 -26.11
N VAL A 1008 4.24 22.37 -25.85
CA VAL A 1008 3.25 21.31 -26.04
C VAL A 1008 2.68 21.46 -27.45
N ASP A 1009 2.95 20.49 -28.32
CA ASP A 1009 2.43 20.44 -29.68
C ASP A 1009 1.02 19.81 -29.65
N LEU A 1010 0.03 20.52 -30.20
CA LEU A 1010 -1.35 20.06 -30.25
C LEU A 1010 -1.59 19.32 -31.56
N ASP A 1011 -2.33 18.20 -31.51
CA ASP A 1011 -2.74 17.52 -32.74
C ASP A 1011 -3.83 18.30 -33.48
N ILE A 1012 -4.09 17.91 -34.73
CA ILE A 1012 -5.05 18.59 -35.61
C ILE A 1012 -6.45 18.68 -34.98
N ASN A 1013 -6.90 17.64 -34.27
CA ASN A 1013 -8.22 17.65 -33.63
C ASN A 1013 -8.23 18.59 -32.43
N SER A 1014 -7.15 18.62 -31.64
CA SER A 1014 -7.00 19.55 -30.52
C SER A 1014 -6.89 21.00 -30.96
N LEU A 1015 -6.26 21.29 -32.10
CA LEU A 1015 -6.19 22.64 -32.68
C LEU A 1015 -7.55 23.15 -33.20
N GLN A 1016 -8.45 22.25 -33.58
CA GLN A 1016 -9.80 22.61 -34.04
C GLN A 1016 -10.79 22.87 -32.90
N ILE A 1017 -10.43 22.54 -31.65
CA ILE A 1017 -11.27 22.79 -30.49
C ILE A 1017 -11.18 24.26 -30.10
N MET A 1018 -12.26 25.00 -30.36
CA MET A 1018 -12.40 26.43 -30.08
C MET A 1018 -13.55 26.67 -29.10
N THR A 1019 -13.41 27.71 -28.27
CA THR A 1019 -14.51 28.27 -27.46
C THR A 1019 -15.52 28.99 -28.36
N ALA A 1020 -16.68 29.34 -27.82
CA ALA A 1020 -17.67 30.16 -28.53
C ALA A 1020 -17.15 31.57 -28.90
N SER A 1021 -16.05 32.01 -28.29
CA SER A 1021 -15.37 33.27 -28.58
C SER A 1021 -14.09 33.09 -29.42
N ASP A 1022 -13.96 31.97 -30.13
CA ASP A 1022 -12.86 31.66 -31.05
C ASP A 1022 -11.45 31.60 -30.40
N PHE A 1023 -11.36 31.16 -29.14
CA PHE A 1023 -10.09 30.86 -28.48
C PHE A 1023 -9.83 29.34 -28.45
N GLY A 1024 -8.62 28.91 -28.82
CA GLY A 1024 -8.23 27.51 -28.81
C GLY A 1024 -7.78 26.99 -27.45
N LEU A 1025 -7.45 25.70 -27.38
CA LEU A 1025 -6.90 25.05 -26.17
C LEU A 1025 -5.57 25.65 -25.70
N ARG A 1026 -4.77 26.24 -26.60
CA ARG A 1026 -3.48 26.83 -26.22
C ARG A 1026 -3.69 28.14 -25.47
N GLU A 1027 -4.52 29.01 -26.01
CA GLU A 1027 -4.87 30.33 -25.48
C GLU A 1027 -5.65 30.24 -24.17
N THR A 1028 -6.39 29.14 -23.95
CA THR A 1028 -7.19 28.90 -22.75
C THR A 1028 -6.50 27.92 -21.79
N VAL A 1029 -6.64 26.61 -22.03
CA VAL A 1029 -6.23 25.53 -21.10
C VAL A 1029 -4.72 25.53 -20.86
N LEU A 1030 -3.89 25.49 -21.92
CA LEU A 1030 -2.43 25.44 -21.74
C LEU A 1030 -1.90 26.73 -21.11
N PHE A 1031 -2.42 27.90 -21.51
CA PHE A 1031 -2.02 29.17 -20.89
C PHE A 1031 -2.49 29.27 -19.43
N ASN A 1032 -3.65 28.74 -19.07
CA ASN A 1032 -4.08 28.70 -17.67
C ASN A 1032 -3.22 27.73 -16.82
N LEU A 1033 -2.73 26.65 -17.42
CA LEU A 1033 -1.87 25.67 -16.74
C LEU A 1033 -0.42 26.14 -16.58
N PHE A 1034 0.15 26.77 -17.61
CA PHE A 1034 1.57 27.13 -17.66
C PHE A 1034 1.83 28.63 -17.59
N LYS A 1035 0.85 29.50 -17.87
CA LYS A 1035 1.01 30.95 -18.01
C LYS A 1035 2.29 31.30 -18.80
N LYS A 1036 3.18 32.14 -18.24
CA LYS A 1036 4.50 32.43 -18.80
C LYS A 1036 5.64 31.62 -18.16
N LEU A 1037 5.40 30.35 -17.81
CA LEU A 1037 6.42 29.43 -17.30
C LEU A 1037 7.60 29.33 -18.27
N GLN A 1038 8.79 29.71 -17.80
CA GLN A 1038 10.03 29.71 -18.58
C GLN A 1038 10.76 28.36 -18.46
N VAL A 1039 11.33 27.85 -19.55
CA VAL A 1039 12.11 26.60 -19.54
C VAL A 1039 13.58 26.93 -19.78
N TYR A 1040 14.46 26.40 -18.93
CA TYR A 1040 15.91 26.56 -18.98
C TYR A 1040 16.62 25.22 -19.20
N ASN A 1041 17.85 25.26 -19.73
CA ASN A 1041 18.65 24.06 -19.94
C ASN A 1041 19.19 23.43 -18.63
N THR A 1042 19.53 24.26 -17.64
CA THR A 1042 20.18 23.86 -16.38
C THR A 1042 19.63 24.69 -15.22
N ARG A 1043 19.73 24.14 -14.00
CA ARG A 1043 19.27 24.81 -12.78
C ARG A 1043 20.07 26.09 -12.52
N GLU A 1044 21.37 26.08 -12.81
CA GLU A 1044 22.25 27.24 -12.64
C GLU A 1044 21.76 28.42 -13.48
N ASN A 1045 21.44 28.19 -14.76
CA ASN A 1045 20.93 29.22 -15.66
C ASN A 1045 19.54 29.73 -15.23
N MET A 1046 18.66 28.82 -14.81
CA MET A 1046 17.35 29.19 -14.26
C MET A 1046 17.46 30.10 -13.02
N VAL A 1047 18.36 29.76 -12.09
CA VAL A 1047 18.58 30.54 -10.86
C VAL A 1047 19.25 31.88 -11.16
N ALA A 1048 20.17 31.93 -12.12
CA ALA A 1048 20.79 33.17 -12.58
C ALA A 1048 19.76 34.14 -13.20
N ALA A 1049 18.75 33.60 -13.88
CA ALA A 1049 17.66 34.35 -14.51
C ALA A 1049 16.51 34.75 -13.56
N ARG A 1050 16.61 34.45 -12.26
CA ARG A 1050 15.50 34.65 -11.28
C ARG A 1050 14.85 36.02 -11.31
N THR A 1051 15.59 37.07 -11.64
CA THR A 1051 15.10 38.46 -11.62
C THR A 1051 14.15 38.80 -12.77
N CYS A 1052 14.09 38.00 -13.84
CA CYS A 1052 13.22 38.21 -14.99
C CYS A 1052 12.16 37.09 -15.19
N ILE A 1053 11.96 36.25 -14.17
CA ILE A 1053 10.94 35.20 -14.16
C ILE A 1053 9.64 35.78 -13.56
N GLU A 1054 8.52 35.68 -14.29
CA GLU A 1054 7.22 36.25 -13.87
C GLU A 1054 6.30 35.20 -13.22
N ASP A 1055 5.98 34.11 -13.93
CA ASP A 1055 5.05 33.04 -13.47
C ASP A 1055 5.79 31.76 -13.03
N GLY A 1056 7.12 31.79 -12.91
CA GLY A 1056 7.93 30.62 -12.57
C GLY A 1056 8.79 30.10 -13.73
N ALA A 1057 9.63 29.12 -13.42
CA ALA A 1057 10.51 28.46 -14.37
C ALA A 1057 10.77 26.99 -14.04
N VAL A 1058 11.21 26.23 -15.04
CA VAL A 1058 11.72 24.87 -14.89
C VAL A 1058 13.05 24.72 -15.61
N SER A 1059 13.89 23.79 -15.17
CA SER A 1059 15.12 23.41 -15.86
C SER A 1059 15.12 21.93 -16.26
N LEU A 1060 15.68 21.60 -17.42
CA LEU A 1060 15.66 20.22 -17.95
C LEU A 1060 16.42 19.22 -17.07
N ASP A 1061 17.36 19.69 -16.25
CA ASP A 1061 18.09 18.91 -15.24
C ASP A 1061 17.34 18.76 -13.88
N GLY A 1062 16.08 19.23 -13.80
CA GLY A 1062 15.18 18.93 -12.69
C GLY A 1062 14.98 20.04 -11.64
N GLY A 1063 15.29 21.30 -11.95
CA GLY A 1063 14.91 22.44 -11.10
C GLY A 1063 13.50 22.92 -11.42
N ILE A 1064 12.71 23.28 -10.40
CA ILE A 1064 11.41 23.93 -10.57
C ILE A 1064 11.35 25.15 -9.67
N LEU A 1065 11.01 26.30 -10.21
CA LEU A 1065 10.74 27.56 -9.49
C LEU A 1065 9.29 27.97 -9.74
N SER A 1066 8.42 27.86 -8.74
CA SER A 1066 6.98 28.16 -8.85
C SER A 1066 6.68 29.67 -8.74
N GLU A 1067 5.47 30.09 -9.16
CA GLU A 1067 4.96 31.48 -9.15
C GLU A 1067 5.15 32.22 -7.81
N ASN A 1068 5.13 31.50 -6.70
CA ASN A 1068 5.24 32.03 -5.34
C ASN A 1068 6.69 32.06 -4.81
N GLY A 1069 7.69 31.89 -5.69
CA GLY A 1069 9.11 31.88 -5.34
C GLY A 1069 9.61 30.55 -4.76
N ILE A 1070 8.80 29.49 -4.79
CA ILE A 1070 9.17 28.16 -4.27
C ILE A 1070 10.11 27.46 -5.25
N LEU A 1071 11.33 27.16 -4.80
CA LEU A 1071 12.29 26.32 -5.52
C LEU A 1071 12.14 24.85 -5.07
N SER A 1072 11.65 23.97 -5.93
CA SER A 1072 11.64 22.53 -5.68
C SER A 1072 12.98 21.90 -6.10
N LEU A 1073 13.58 21.15 -5.16
CA LEU A 1073 14.85 20.46 -5.31
C LEU A 1073 14.64 18.95 -5.22
N GLY A 1074 15.25 18.19 -6.14
CA GLY A 1074 15.15 16.73 -6.19
C GLY A 1074 14.96 16.22 -7.63
N TYR A 1075 14.67 14.93 -7.77
CA TYR A 1075 14.28 14.32 -9.04
C TYR A 1075 12.90 13.69 -8.84
N GLY A 1076 11.87 14.19 -9.52
CA GLY A 1076 10.58 13.51 -9.60
C GLY A 1076 10.56 12.48 -10.74
N ASN A 1077 9.67 11.49 -10.62
CA ASN A 1077 9.35 10.58 -11.71
C ASN A 1077 7.82 10.45 -11.81
N PRO A 1078 7.14 11.45 -12.40
CA PRO A 1078 5.69 11.51 -12.43
C PRO A 1078 5.11 10.30 -13.17
N SER A 1079 4.06 9.71 -12.60
CA SER A 1079 3.44 8.49 -13.13
C SER A 1079 2.72 8.74 -14.47
N ILE A 1080 2.27 9.98 -14.70
CA ILE A 1080 1.57 10.45 -15.90
C ILE A 1080 2.35 11.65 -16.46
N CYS A 1081 2.84 11.52 -17.69
CA CYS A 1081 3.61 12.55 -18.41
C CYS A 1081 2.89 12.93 -19.71
N PHE A 1082 3.30 14.00 -20.40
CA PHE A 1082 2.86 14.20 -21.78
C PHE A 1082 3.50 13.15 -22.72
N PRO A 1083 2.79 12.65 -23.74
CA PRO A 1083 3.38 11.76 -24.72
C PRO A 1083 4.54 12.42 -25.49
N CYS A 1084 5.55 11.65 -25.91
CA CYS A 1084 6.68 12.16 -26.68
C CYS A 1084 6.71 11.62 -28.13
N GLU A 1085 6.88 12.50 -29.12
CA GLU A 1085 6.69 12.15 -30.55
C GLU A 1085 7.95 11.64 -31.31
N ASN A 1086 9.13 11.55 -30.68
CA ASN A 1086 10.41 11.34 -31.38
C ASN A 1086 11.19 10.05 -31.05
N GLN A 1087 10.53 8.89 -30.90
CA GLN A 1087 11.22 7.59 -30.79
C GLN A 1087 11.02 6.72 -32.04
N LYS A 1088 11.75 7.03 -33.11
CA LYS A 1088 11.94 6.11 -34.24
C LYS A 1088 13.38 5.69 -34.51
N VAL A 1089 14.35 6.09 -33.69
CA VAL A 1089 15.74 5.64 -33.87
C VAL A 1089 16.17 4.77 -32.70
N LEU A 1090 15.76 3.51 -32.73
CA LEU A 1090 16.46 2.48 -31.96
C LEU A 1090 17.85 2.26 -32.59
N PRO A 1091 18.91 2.04 -31.79
CA PRO A 1091 20.20 1.59 -32.33
C PRO A 1091 20.00 0.38 -33.25
N ARG A 1092 20.68 0.34 -34.42
CA ARG A 1092 20.56 -0.74 -35.44
C ARG A 1092 20.65 -2.16 -34.88
N GLU A 1093 21.36 -2.33 -33.76
CA GLU A 1093 21.47 -3.60 -33.04
C GLU A 1093 20.15 -3.99 -32.35
N ILE A 1094 19.46 -3.05 -31.71
CA ILE A 1094 18.15 -3.29 -31.07
C ILE A 1094 17.06 -3.48 -32.14
N GLU A 1095 17.14 -2.77 -33.25
CA GLU A 1095 16.26 -2.98 -34.42
C GLU A 1095 16.31 -4.42 -34.94
N LYS A 1096 17.45 -5.11 -34.83
CA LYS A 1096 17.60 -6.53 -35.17
C LYS A 1096 17.12 -7.47 -34.07
N ILE A 1097 17.25 -7.07 -32.80
CA ILE A 1097 16.89 -7.89 -31.64
C ILE A 1097 15.37 -7.90 -31.41
N LEU A 1098 14.66 -6.78 -31.61
CA LEU A 1098 13.21 -6.70 -31.37
C LEU A 1098 12.39 -7.69 -32.21
N PRO A 1099 12.59 -7.82 -33.54
CA PRO A 1099 11.90 -8.83 -34.34
C PRO A 1099 12.22 -10.25 -33.89
N GLN A 1100 13.46 -10.51 -33.43
CA GLN A 1100 13.84 -11.82 -32.89
C GLN A 1100 13.09 -12.12 -31.58
N MET A 1101 12.97 -11.13 -30.68
CA MET A 1101 12.19 -11.29 -29.46
C MET A 1101 10.70 -11.55 -29.75
N GLU A 1102 10.12 -10.85 -30.73
CA GLU A 1102 8.72 -11.05 -31.10
C GLU A 1102 8.49 -12.42 -31.78
N GLY A 1103 9.46 -12.87 -32.59
CA GLY A 1103 9.50 -14.23 -33.12
C GLY A 1103 9.55 -15.27 -32.01
N LYS A 1104 10.44 -15.11 -31.02
CA LYS A 1104 10.57 -16.03 -29.88
C LYS A 1104 9.35 -16.04 -28.97
N LYS A 1105 8.69 -14.90 -28.75
CA LYS A 1105 7.39 -14.84 -28.07
C LYS A 1105 6.30 -15.60 -28.82
N SER A 1106 6.32 -15.55 -30.15
CA SER A 1106 5.38 -16.29 -30.99
C SER A 1106 5.65 -17.80 -30.94
N ASP A 1107 6.92 -18.21 -30.99
CA ASP A 1107 7.34 -19.60 -30.80
C ASP A 1107 6.91 -20.14 -29.43
N LEU A 1108 7.13 -19.36 -28.36
CA LEU A 1108 6.73 -19.72 -27.00
C LEU A 1108 5.23 -19.97 -26.92
N ARG A 1109 4.41 -19.10 -27.54
CA ARG A 1109 2.95 -19.26 -27.61
C ARG A 1109 2.54 -20.56 -28.30
N MET A 1110 3.17 -20.90 -29.42
CA MET A 1110 2.93 -22.15 -30.16
C MET A 1110 3.32 -23.39 -29.34
N ILE A 1111 4.43 -23.31 -28.60
CA ILE A 1111 4.87 -24.38 -27.70
C ILE A 1111 3.88 -24.58 -26.55
N GLU A 1112 3.40 -23.51 -25.93
CA GLU A 1112 2.40 -23.58 -24.85
C GLU A 1112 1.06 -24.15 -25.30
N GLU A 1113 0.58 -23.79 -26.50
CA GLU A 1113 -0.62 -24.39 -27.11
C GLU A 1113 -0.44 -25.90 -27.36
N ARG A 1114 0.74 -26.31 -27.84
CA ARG A 1114 1.07 -27.72 -28.04
C ARG A 1114 1.11 -28.49 -26.73
N ILE A 1115 1.73 -27.94 -25.68
CA ILE A 1115 1.76 -28.53 -24.33
C ILE A 1115 0.33 -28.74 -23.83
N LYS A 1116 -0.53 -27.73 -23.93
CA LYS A 1116 -1.95 -27.81 -23.52
C LYS A 1116 -2.71 -28.92 -24.27
N GLY A 1117 -2.45 -29.09 -25.57
CA GLY A 1117 -3.03 -30.16 -26.38
C GLY A 1117 -2.54 -31.57 -25.97
N LEU A 1118 -1.26 -31.69 -25.64
CA LEU A 1118 -0.66 -32.93 -25.14
C LEU A 1118 -1.18 -33.29 -23.74
N GLU A 1119 -1.30 -32.33 -22.82
CA GLU A 1119 -1.89 -32.53 -21.49
C GLU A 1119 -3.34 -33.04 -21.59
N HIS A 1120 -4.13 -32.47 -22.52
CA HIS A 1120 -5.49 -32.94 -22.78
C HIS A 1120 -5.52 -34.38 -23.30
N SER A 1121 -4.62 -34.73 -24.22
CA SER A 1121 -4.48 -36.09 -24.76
C SER A 1121 -4.03 -37.09 -23.69
N ARG A 1122 -3.09 -36.71 -22.83
CA ARG A 1122 -2.62 -37.51 -21.70
C ARG A 1122 -3.75 -37.82 -20.73
N ALA A 1123 -4.52 -36.80 -20.32
CA ALA A 1123 -5.68 -36.96 -19.45
C ALA A 1123 -6.74 -37.89 -20.08
N LYS A 1124 -6.98 -37.77 -21.39
CA LYS A 1124 -7.89 -38.65 -22.15
C LYS A 1124 -7.43 -40.11 -22.15
N TYR A 1125 -6.14 -40.39 -22.35
CA TYR A 1125 -5.61 -41.75 -22.34
C TYR A 1125 -5.56 -42.35 -20.93
N ILE A 1126 -5.16 -41.59 -19.91
CA ILE A 1126 -5.20 -42.03 -18.51
C ILE A 1126 -6.64 -42.39 -18.09
N LYS A 1127 -7.63 -41.56 -18.46
CA LYS A 1127 -9.04 -41.87 -18.19
C LYS A 1127 -9.49 -43.19 -18.84
N LYS A 1128 -9.08 -43.44 -20.10
CA LYS A 1128 -9.38 -44.70 -20.79
C LYS A 1128 -8.65 -45.89 -20.17
N PHE A 1129 -7.40 -45.72 -19.78
CA PHE A 1129 -6.58 -46.73 -19.12
C PHE A 1129 -7.21 -47.15 -17.80
N ASN A 1130 -7.54 -46.20 -16.93
CA ASN A 1130 -8.18 -46.48 -15.64
C ASN A 1130 -9.52 -47.20 -15.82
N LYS A 1131 -10.36 -46.79 -16.80
CA LYS A 1131 -11.63 -47.46 -17.07
C LYS A 1131 -11.47 -48.91 -17.57
N LYS A 1132 -10.42 -49.20 -18.34
CA LYS A 1132 -10.12 -50.58 -18.79
C LYS A 1132 -9.47 -51.41 -17.69
N LYS A 1133 -8.59 -50.81 -16.90
CA LYS A 1133 -7.97 -51.43 -15.72
C LYS A 1133 -9.03 -51.84 -14.70
N GLU A 1134 -9.98 -50.96 -14.37
CA GLU A 1134 -11.09 -51.29 -13.47
C GLU A 1134 -11.95 -52.45 -14.01
N ARG A 1135 -12.13 -52.56 -15.33
CA ARG A 1135 -12.81 -53.72 -15.95
C ARG A 1135 -11.98 -54.99 -15.85
N TYR A 1136 -10.67 -54.89 -15.99
CA TYR A 1136 -9.74 -56.01 -15.88
C TYR A 1136 -9.73 -56.54 -14.45
N ASP A 1137 -9.53 -55.65 -13.48
CA ASP A 1137 -9.56 -55.96 -12.05
C ASP A 1137 -10.88 -56.66 -11.67
N LYS A 1138 -12.04 -56.18 -12.18
CA LYS A 1138 -13.35 -56.84 -11.97
C LYS A 1138 -13.47 -58.24 -12.59
N VAL A 1139 -12.80 -58.52 -13.71
CA VAL A 1139 -12.79 -59.85 -14.35
C VAL A 1139 -11.85 -60.78 -13.59
N THR A 1140 -10.67 -60.30 -13.20
CA THR A 1140 -9.68 -61.04 -12.43
C THR A 1140 -10.20 -61.39 -11.02
N ASP A 1141 -10.90 -60.48 -10.34
CA ASP A 1141 -11.52 -60.74 -9.04
C ASP A 1141 -12.65 -61.78 -9.12
N ARG A 1142 -13.38 -61.87 -10.25
CA ARG A 1142 -14.35 -62.95 -10.51
C ARG A 1142 -13.70 -64.29 -10.79
N MET A 1143 -12.46 -64.30 -11.31
CA MET A 1143 -11.69 -65.52 -11.52
C MET A 1143 -11.07 -66.07 -10.24
N LYS A 1144 -10.67 -65.22 -9.28
CA LYS A 1144 -9.98 -65.64 -8.04
C LYS A 1144 -10.62 -66.87 -7.38
N PRO A 1145 -11.96 -66.92 -7.12
CA PRO A 1145 -12.60 -68.09 -6.50
C PRO A 1145 -12.54 -69.35 -7.38
N MET A 1146 -12.62 -69.22 -8.71
CA MET A 1146 -12.52 -70.36 -9.64
C MET A 1146 -11.11 -70.95 -9.69
N THR A 1147 -10.07 -70.12 -9.60
CA THR A 1147 -8.67 -70.57 -9.52
C THR A 1147 -8.32 -71.22 -8.18
N GLU A 1148 -8.98 -70.86 -7.08
CA GLU A 1148 -8.80 -71.51 -5.77
C GLU A 1148 -9.48 -72.88 -5.70
N LEU A 1149 -10.62 -73.06 -6.38
CA LEU A 1149 -11.29 -74.37 -6.52
C LEU A 1149 -10.44 -75.39 -7.29
N LEU A 1150 -9.63 -74.95 -8.25
CA LEU A 1150 -8.73 -75.82 -9.02
C LEU A 1150 -7.43 -76.21 -8.26
N LYS A 1151 -7.15 -75.59 -7.11
CA LYS A 1151 -5.94 -75.85 -6.30
C LYS A 1151 -6.17 -76.77 -5.09
N TYR A 1152 -7.40 -77.23 -4.84
CA TYR A 1152 -7.70 -78.16 -3.75
C TYR A 1152 -7.62 -79.63 -4.23
N LYS A 1153 -6.45 -80.26 -4.07
CA LYS A 1153 -6.28 -81.72 -4.12
C LYS A 1153 -6.35 -82.26 -2.68
N PRO A 1154 -7.35 -83.08 -2.30
CA PRO A 1154 -7.36 -83.74 -0.99
C PRO A 1154 -6.44 -84.96 -1.01
N GLU A 1155 -5.46 -85.01 -0.11
CA GLU A 1155 -4.78 -86.24 0.29
C GLU A 1155 -5.71 -87.03 1.24
N ALA A 1156 -6.27 -88.16 0.79
CA ALA A 1156 -6.79 -89.19 1.69
C ALA A 1156 -6.95 -90.53 0.97
N GLY A 1157 -6.28 -91.55 1.50
CA GLY A 1157 -6.93 -92.81 1.91
C GLY A 1157 -7.47 -93.73 0.82
N ASP A 1158 -6.79 -94.87 0.71
CA ASP A 1158 -7.23 -96.15 0.16
C ASP A 1158 -8.74 -96.46 0.35
N GLY A 1159 -9.37 -97.08 -0.65
CA GLY A 1159 -10.58 -97.89 -0.44
C GLY A 1159 -11.91 -97.40 -1.03
N SER A 1160 -12.13 -97.75 -2.30
CA SER A 1160 -13.38 -98.31 -2.85
C SER A 1160 -14.76 -97.69 -2.54
N ASN A 1161 -15.44 -97.34 -3.64
CA ASN A 1161 -16.87 -97.51 -3.91
C ASN A 1161 -17.91 -96.64 -3.17
N SER A 1162 -18.56 -95.85 -4.03
CA SER A 1162 -20.02 -95.73 -4.18
C SER A 1162 -20.78 -94.76 -3.28
N SER A 1163 -21.38 -93.82 -4.01
CA SER A 1163 -22.64 -93.12 -3.73
C SER A 1163 -22.62 -91.98 -2.71
N GLY A 1164 -23.16 -90.86 -3.17
CA GLY A 1164 -23.99 -90.02 -2.32
C GLY A 1164 -23.51 -88.59 -2.11
N ARG A 1165 -24.06 -87.70 -2.94
CA ARG A 1165 -24.36 -86.28 -2.67
C ARG A 1165 -23.20 -85.27 -2.57
N LEU A 1166 -23.26 -84.38 -3.58
CA LEU A 1166 -23.37 -82.92 -3.45
C LEU A 1166 -22.29 -82.21 -2.64
N SER A 1167 -21.27 -81.74 -3.37
CA SER A 1167 -20.86 -80.33 -3.39
C SER A 1167 -20.85 -79.87 -4.84
#